data_AF-A0A662CW32-F1
#
_entry.id   AF-A0A662CW32-F1
#
_cell.length_a   1.000
_cell.length_b   1.000
_cell.length_c   1.000
_cell.angle_alpha   90.00
_cell.angle_beta   90.00
_cell.angle_gamma   90.00
#
_symmetry.space_group_name_H-M   'P 1'
#
loop_
_entity.id
_entity.type
_entity.pdbx_description
1 polymer ?
#
loop_
_entity_poly.entity_id
_entity_poly.type
_entity_poly.pdbx_seq_one_letter_code
_entity_poly.pdbx_strand_id
1 'polypeptide(L)'
;MDTIFSVRNEDLARLSPQEAVNIFRELLWAEAGRIGIGISKIHVSSWIDVPDGGIDAIVEGNLASVQSDLVKPGFTAYQIKASESFKPWQDAQIKRELFGKRFPSKENLGSAIKNCLDKKGTYILVCFKQDLTPEQHRQAVETIKYYFKEGGYQNPKVEVWSQNNLIGFLKRYPSLALKINQRERTKFQTHKSWSQDAEMRRAFKAGQPQQEFIASMQNALRKNDRAFHIHVWGEPGIGKTRLVLEATRADDLQPLIIYCDSPSKFRDSDLMNEILKDDNQFSVILVIDECDSDSRSYIWNKLKYRGSRIKLITIYNDYDKTSGEINYLKAPPLDIEHISEIIQGYSIPKDQAVRWAELCDGFPRVAHVFGQNLKNNPEDLLKPPDTINVWERHIVGGDDPNSDQVRQRRLVLQHIALFKRFGFRRPFINEARAVAKKIEQADPQITWARFQEIIKDLKDRKILQGEYTLYITPKALHIKLWIDWWNTYGEGFDFEEFIEDLPDSLRDWFYEMFKYASESEVASRIVEELLGEAGPFQNKDYLRKEDGAKFFLALAEANPKAALKCLKRTVGAWSKEELLRFTTGRRKVVWALEKIAMWRELFPDAARLLLALGEAENEPWSNNASGVFVRLFSPAPGKVAPTEASPQERLPILKEALESRSKERRMLGLRACNQALESQHFVRMIGAEYQGFHETPQLWTPKTYGELFDAYRKVWQMLYKRLNELPDDERQEAVNIFLDRAGGLVQIQNLADMVIDTLSELAEKSYVDSKKVLSEVIQILHYNGERLPLRIRQRLEQLKEDLTGNDFSSLMKRYVGMNLLEDKFDEKGNIIDQTQLQIEELVKQAVENHDLLRSELNWLVTTEAQNGYLFGYELGKRDKDFSLLPLLLEAQRKANKNASVYFLGGYFRALFERNRTMWEEQLDALIDDKKLNIWIPELTWRSGISDRAAIRILDLAEEGMIDVGHFKMFSFGGVIRDLSEDVFKKWIEFLLKSSETYAISIALDLYHSYYLHKKSTHILPQDLTFRLLTHQSLFQKSEKGKRNQMDEYHWTEIGKAFIQLYPQKSLELADKMLEHFGEDGTILEGFHSQVQAVLNEIVKLFPCEVWKKITKYLGPPIDSRAFHIKEWLRGGEFYKEKKGALTFIPLEEIWKWVDEDVENRAWYLATFVPKILFHREENVCLARELLIRYGNREDVRRNLIANFSTEGWTGSASAHYQKKKEFLLKFKKKETNQNVIDWINEYVSILDEEIERAKIGEEREVF
;
A
#
# COMPACT_ATOMS: atom_id res chain seq x y z
N MET A 1 -25.30 23.45 -57.80
CA MET A 1 -24.93 22.01 -57.84
C MET A 1 -25.22 21.44 -56.48
N ASP A 2 -25.94 20.33 -56.42
CA ASP A 2 -26.21 19.61 -55.17
C ASP A 2 -24.94 18.90 -54.69
N THR A 3 -24.56 19.10 -53.44
CA THR A 3 -23.44 18.39 -52.81
C THR A 3 -23.96 17.35 -51.83
N ILE A 4 -23.07 16.54 -51.24
CA ILE A 4 -23.45 15.60 -50.16
C ILE A 4 -24.01 16.30 -48.92
N PHE A 5 -23.88 17.63 -48.82
CA PHE A 5 -24.36 18.48 -47.71
C PHE A 5 -25.65 19.25 -48.04
N SER A 6 -26.26 19.02 -49.22
CA SER A 6 -27.49 19.70 -49.63
C SER A 6 -28.72 18.93 -49.12
N VAL A 7 -29.53 19.54 -48.25
CA VAL A 7 -30.80 18.99 -47.76
C VAL A 7 -31.95 19.43 -48.66
N ARG A 8 -32.82 18.50 -49.09
CA ARG A 8 -34.01 18.77 -49.92
C ARG A 8 -35.30 18.57 -49.13
N ASN A 9 -36.41 19.08 -49.66
CA ASN A 9 -37.74 18.91 -49.07
C ASN A 9 -38.10 17.42 -48.87
N GLU A 10 -37.73 16.55 -49.81
CA GLU A 10 -37.91 15.10 -49.73
C GLU A 10 -37.13 14.49 -48.54
N ASP A 11 -35.95 15.01 -48.23
CA ASP A 11 -35.12 14.50 -47.15
C ASP A 11 -35.74 14.82 -45.77
N LEU A 12 -36.35 16.01 -45.62
CA LEU A 12 -37.12 16.37 -44.41
C LEU A 12 -38.47 15.63 -44.32
N ALA A 13 -39.15 15.40 -45.45
CA ALA A 13 -40.45 14.73 -45.47
C ALA A 13 -40.36 13.25 -45.04
N ARG A 14 -39.20 12.61 -45.25
CA ARG A 14 -38.92 11.23 -44.82
C ARG A 14 -38.80 11.04 -43.31
N LEU A 15 -38.55 12.11 -42.55
CA LEU A 15 -38.40 12.01 -41.10
C LEU A 15 -39.73 11.59 -40.44
N SER A 16 -39.65 10.61 -39.55
CA SER A 16 -40.73 10.32 -38.61
C SER A 16 -40.94 11.49 -37.63
N PRO A 17 -42.10 11.59 -36.96
CA PRO A 17 -42.33 12.65 -35.97
C PRO A 17 -41.25 12.71 -34.88
N GLN A 18 -40.82 11.56 -34.36
CA GLN A 18 -39.76 11.49 -33.36
C GLN A 18 -38.39 11.94 -33.91
N GLU A 19 -38.06 11.56 -35.13
CA GLU A 19 -36.81 11.99 -35.78
C GLU A 19 -36.81 13.49 -36.08
N ALA A 20 -37.94 14.06 -36.48
CA ALA A 20 -38.09 15.50 -36.69
C ALA A 20 -37.83 16.29 -35.40
N VAL A 21 -38.40 15.86 -34.27
CA VAL A 21 -38.15 16.48 -32.95
C VAL A 21 -36.66 16.33 -32.55
N ASN A 22 -36.07 15.15 -32.74
CA ASN A 22 -34.66 14.92 -32.43
C ASN A 22 -33.70 15.76 -33.29
N ILE A 23 -33.96 15.87 -34.60
CA ILE A 23 -33.17 16.70 -35.51
C ILE A 23 -33.32 18.18 -35.16
N PHE A 24 -34.53 18.63 -34.83
CA PHE A 24 -34.75 20.02 -34.42
C PHE A 24 -34.03 20.35 -33.11
N ARG A 25 -34.02 19.40 -32.15
CA ARG A 25 -33.25 19.53 -30.91
C ARG A 25 -31.75 19.67 -31.18
N GLU A 26 -31.18 18.80 -32.01
CA GLU A 26 -29.77 18.87 -32.38
C GLU A 26 -29.43 20.16 -33.13
N LEU A 27 -30.35 20.67 -33.96
CA LEU A 27 -30.22 21.96 -34.63
C LEU A 27 -30.19 23.13 -33.63
N LEU A 28 -31.08 23.12 -32.63
CA LEU A 28 -31.10 24.12 -31.56
C LEU A 28 -29.80 24.07 -30.73
N TRP A 29 -29.30 22.87 -30.41
CA TRP A 29 -28.03 22.71 -29.68
C TRP A 29 -26.82 23.17 -30.50
N ALA A 30 -26.78 22.85 -31.80
CA ALA A 30 -25.73 23.31 -32.71
C ALA A 30 -25.69 24.84 -32.81
N GLU A 31 -26.87 25.48 -32.90
CA GLU A 31 -26.98 26.94 -32.90
C GLU A 31 -26.59 27.53 -31.54
N ALA A 32 -27.01 26.93 -30.43
CA ALA A 32 -26.64 27.37 -29.09
C ALA A 32 -25.13 27.37 -28.88
N GLY A 33 -24.44 26.30 -29.30
CA GLY A 33 -22.98 26.21 -29.28
C GLY A 33 -22.31 27.29 -30.15
N ARG A 34 -22.90 27.60 -31.32
CA ARG A 34 -22.40 28.65 -32.22
C ARG A 34 -22.53 30.05 -31.62
N ILE A 35 -23.66 30.35 -30.96
CA ILE A 35 -23.94 31.69 -30.42
C ILE A 35 -23.61 31.85 -28.93
N GLY A 36 -23.10 30.81 -28.28
CA GLY A 36 -22.67 30.84 -26.88
C GLY A 36 -23.79 30.78 -25.84
N ILE A 37 -24.96 30.22 -26.19
CA ILE A 37 -26.04 29.94 -25.21
C ILE A 37 -25.77 28.57 -24.55
N GLY A 38 -25.88 28.52 -23.22
CA GLY A 38 -25.80 27.25 -22.49
C GLY A 38 -27.01 26.34 -22.78
N ILE A 39 -26.77 25.05 -23.03
CA ILE A 39 -27.81 24.05 -23.34
C ILE A 39 -28.86 23.95 -22.23
N SER A 40 -28.51 24.25 -20.98
CA SER A 40 -29.46 24.29 -19.85
C SER A 40 -30.60 25.30 -20.02
N LYS A 41 -30.49 26.19 -21.00
CA LYS A 41 -31.53 27.12 -21.41
C LYS A 41 -32.43 26.59 -22.53
N ILE A 42 -32.21 25.36 -22.99
CA ILE A 42 -32.95 24.70 -24.05
C ILE A 42 -33.65 23.48 -23.46
N HIS A 43 -34.98 23.48 -23.49
CA HIS A 43 -35.81 22.37 -23.05
C HIS A 43 -36.55 21.81 -24.25
N VAL A 44 -36.36 20.54 -24.57
CA VAL A 44 -37.10 19.85 -25.64
C VAL A 44 -37.76 18.61 -25.07
N SER A 45 -39.05 18.45 -25.28
CA SER A 45 -39.78 17.27 -24.83
C SER A 45 -39.29 16.03 -25.58
N SER A 46 -39.00 14.95 -24.85
CA SER A 46 -38.57 13.67 -25.43
C SER A 46 -39.73 12.71 -25.72
N TRP A 47 -40.94 13.00 -25.22
CA TRP A 47 -42.12 12.16 -25.34
C TRP A 47 -43.14 12.81 -26.27
N ILE A 48 -43.31 12.28 -27.49
CA ILE A 48 -44.26 12.85 -28.47
C ILE A 48 -45.74 12.50 -28.19
N ASP A 49 -46.00 11.58 -27.27
CA ASP A 49 -47.35 11.04 -26.98
C ASP A 49 -47.96 11.56 -25.66
N VAL A 50 -47.29 12.48 -24.95
CA VAL A 50 -47.76 13.06 -23.68
C VAL A 50 -48.37 14.46 -23.93
N PRO A 51 -49.47 14.87 -23.25
CA PRO A 51 -50.08 16.18 -23.47
C PRO A 51 -49.21 17.35 -22.97
N ASP A 52 -48.29 17.84 -23.80
CA ASP A 52 -47.27 18.84 -23.43
C ASP A 52 -47.76 20.30 -23.43
N GLY A 53 -49.07 20.51 -23.39
CA GLY A 53 -49.67 21.85 -23.41
C GLY A 53 -49.42 22.64 -24.72
N GLY A 54 -48.99 21.95 -25.79
CA GLY A 54 -48.89 22.49 -27.16
C GLY A 54 -47.52 23.06 -27.58
N ILE A 55 -46.44 22.83 -26.81
CA ILE A 55 -45.07 23.28 -27.16
C ILE A 55 -44.11 22.09 -27.05
N ASP A 56 -43.28 21.89 -28.07
CA ASP A 56 -42.32 20.79 -28.16
C ASP A 56 -40.90 21.18 -27.72
N ALA A 57 -40.52 22.46 -27.90
CA ALA A 57 -39.24 22.99 -27.44
C ALA A 57 -39.35 24.43 -26.91
N ILE A 58 -38.50 24.78 -25.94
CA ILE A 58 -38.41 26.12 -25.34
C ILE A 58 -36.94 26.52 -25.24
N VAL A 59 -36.66 27.79 -25.53
CA VAL A 59 -35.36 28.41 -25.31
C VAL A 59 -35.53 29.67 -24.45
N GLU A 60 -34.81 29.73 -23.32
CA GLU A 60 -34.80 30.85 -22.37
C GLU A 60 -33.45 31.58 -22.38
N GLY A 61 -33.26 32.59 -23.24
CA GLY A 61 -31.98 33.28 -23.35
C GLY A 61 -32.10 34.78 -23.63
N ASN A 62 -31.28 35.58 -22.95
CA ASN A 62 -31.19 37.02 -23.24
C ASN A 62 -30.07 37.27 -24.26
N LEU A 63 -30.43 37.28 -25.55
CA LEU A 63 -29.52 37.51 -26.67
C LEU A 63 -29.31 39.02 -26.89
N ALA A 64 -28.56 39.68 -26.01
CA ALA A 64 -28.35 41.13 -26.13
C ALA A 64 -27.26 41.51 -27.17
N SER A 65 -26.43 40.57 -27.64
CA SER A 65 -25.26 40.89 -28.47
C SER A 65 -24.96 39.96 -29.66
N VAL A 66 -25.74 38.90 -29.91
CA VAL A 66 -25.53 37.97 -31.04
C VAL A 66 -26.84 37.73 -31.81
N GLN A 67 -26.84 37.97 -33.12
CA GLN A 67 -28.01 37.71 -33.99
C GLN A 67 -28.10 36.22 -34.36
N SER A 68 -29.25 35.60 -34.08
CA SER A 68 -29.63 34.26 -34.50
C SER A 68 -30.98 34.31 -35.18
N ASP A 69 -31.09 33.69 -36.36
CA ASP A 69 -32.38 33.53 -37.05
C ASP A 69 -33.25 32.46 -36.40
N LEU A 70 -32.58 31.45 -35.80
CA LEU A 70 -33.20 30.29 -35.18
C LEU A 70 -33.59 30.54 -33.72
N VAL A 71 -32.81 31.30 -32.93
CA VAL A 71 -33.12 31.62 -31.54
C VAL A 71 -33.46 33.10 -31.41
N LYS A 72 -34.68 33.41 -30.96
CA LYS A 72 -35.14 34.80 -30.84
C LYS A 72 -34.77 35.39 -29.48
N PRO A 73 -34.62 36.73 -29.37
CA PRO A 73 -34.40 37.39 -28.08
C PRO A 73 -35.54 37.13 -27.09
N GLY A 74 -35.20 36.66 -25.88
CA GLY A 74 -36.15 36.39 -24.81
C GLY A 74 -36.64 34.94 -24.79
N PHE A 75 -37.85 34.72 -24.29
CA PHE A 75 -38.47 33.40 -24.23
C PHE A 75 -38.98 33.01 -25.62
N THR A 76 -38.50 31.89 -26.18
CA THR A 76 -38.96 31.37 -27.48
C THR A 76 -39.53 29.96 -27.31
N ALA A 77 -40.73 29.72 -27.83
CA ALA A 77 -41.40 28.42 -27.77
C ALA A 77 -41.69 27.91 -29.18
N TYR A 78 -41.34 26.66 -29.44
CA TYR A 78 -41.47 26.00 -30.72
C TYR A 78 -42.50 24.89 -30.63
N GLN A 79 -43.46 24.89 -31.54
CA GLN A 79 -44.38 23.79 -31.75
C GLN A 79 -44.04 23.10 -33.07
N ILE A 80 -43.69 21.82 -33.04
CA ILE A 80 -43.21 21.03 -34.16
C ILE A 80 -44.35 20.20 -34.74
N LYS A 81 -44.53 20.29 -36.05
CA LYS A 81 -45.51 19.52 -36.82
C LYS A 81 -44.83 18.78 -37.95
N ALA A 82 -44.79 17.47 -37.81
CA ALA A 82 -44.18 16.54 -38.77
C ALA A 82 -45.25 15.65 -39.44
N SER A 83 -46.41 16.23 -39.78
CA SER A 83 -47.50 15.54 -40.50
C SER A 83 -47.80 16.22 -41.83
N GLU A 84 -48.00 15.42 -42.89
CA GLU A 84 -48.46 15.91 -44.20
C GLU A 84 -49.92 16.39 -44.18
N SER A 85 -50.74 15.83 -43.28
CA SER A 85 -52.14 16.20 -43.15
C SER A 85 -52.34 17.55 -42.47
N PHE A 86 -51.33 18.03 -41.75
CA PHE A 86 -51.38 19.30 -41.04
C PHE A 86 -51.08 20.49 -41.97
N LYS A 87 -52.11 21.28 -42.28
CA LYS A 87 -52.05 22.43 -43.19
C LYS A 87 -52.25 23.73 -42.41
N PRO A 88 -51.16 24.45 -42.06
CA PRO A 88 -51.25 25.60 -41.15
C PRO A 88 -51.99 26.82 -41.74
N TRP A 89 -52.26 26.85 -43.04
CA TRP A 89 -53.06 27.90 -43.69
C TRP A 89 -54.57 27.63 -43.64
N GLN A 90 -55.01 26.49 -43.10
CA GLN A 90 -56.42 26.19 -42.90
C GLN A 90 -56.87 26.59 -41.50
N ASP A 91 -57.83 27.52 -41.41
CA ASP A 91 -58.36 28.05 -40.15
C ASP A 91 -58.77 26.95 -39.14
N ALA A 92 -59.55 25.96 -39.61
CA ALA A 92 -60.01 24.85 -38.78
C ALA A 92 -58.87 24.02 -38.17
N GLN A 93 -57.73 23.92 -38.86
CA GLN A 93 -56.58 23.17 -38.37
C GLN A 93 -55.83 23.93 -37.29
N ILE A 94 -55.56 25.23 -37.48
CA ILE A 94 -54.94 26.08 -36.46
C ILE A 94 -55.82 26.19 -35.21
N LYS A 95 -57.13 26.38 -35.39
CA LYS A 95 -58.08 26.41 -34.27
C LYS A 95 -58.04 25.12 -33.46
N ARG A 96 -58.10 23.98 -34.15
CA ARG A 96 -58.03 22.66 -33.52
C ARG A 96 -56.70 22.43 -32.83
N GLU A 97 -55.61 22.94 -33.39
CA GLU A 97 -54.28 22.81 -32.82
C GLU A 97 -54.09 23.64 -31.55
N LEU A 98 -54.54 24.90 -31.56
CA LEU A 98 -54.35 25.83 -30.43
C LEU A 98 -55.33 25.57 -29.27
N PHE A 99 -56.58 25.16 -29.55
CA PHE A 99 -57.66 25.03 -28.56
C PHE A 99 -58.37 23.67 -28.53
N GLY A 100 -58.00 22.73 -29.40
CA GLY A 100 -58.73 21.47 -29.55
C GLY A 100 -60.15 21.66 -30.08
N LYS A 101 -61.12 20.95 -29.50
CA LYS A 101 -62.56 21.11 -29.83
C LYS A 101 -63.23 22.28 -29.09
N ARG A 102 -62.49 23.04 -28.28
CA ARG A 102 -63.02 24.10 -27.41
C ARG A 102 -63.10 25.44 -28.13
N PHE A 103 -63.89 26.36 -27.61
CA PHE A 103 -63.98 27.71 -28.16
C PHE A 103 -62.71 28.53 -27.84
N PRO A 104 -62.28 29.44 -28.73
CA PRO A 104 -61.11 30.28 -28.49
C PRO A 104 -61.28 31.15 -27.23
N SER A 105 -60.45 30.92 -26.22
CA SER A 105 -60.36 31.75 -25.01
C SER A 105 -59.01 31.55 -24.33
N LYS A 106 -58.61 32.49 -23.48
CA LYS A 106 -57.33 32.41 -22.75
C LYS A 106 -57.19 31.14 -21.91
N GLU A 107 -58.29 30.64 -21.36
CA GLU A 107 -58.34 29.47 -20.47
C GLU A 107 -58.29 28.14 -21.24
N ASN A 108 -58.72 28.15 -22.51
CA ASN A 108 -58.76 26.97 -23.37
C ASN A 108 -57.48 26.79 -24.21
N LEU A 109 -56.57 27.75 -24.20
CA LEU A 109 -55.29 27.65 -24.89
C LEU A 109 -54.39 26.63 -24.22
N GLY A 110 -53.60 25.88 -25.01
CA GLY A 110 -52.59 24.98 -24.47
C GLY A 110 -51.72 25.66 -23.41
N SER A 111 -51.54 25.02 -22.25
CA SER A 111 -50.91 25.63 -21.07
C SER A 111 -49.49 26.14 -21.32
N ALA A 112 -48.71 25.44 -22.16
CA ALA A 112 -47.35 25.84 -22.51
C ALA A 112 -47.34 27.01 -23.51
N ILE A 113 -48.28 27.02 -24.47
CA ILE A 113 -48.48 28.15 -25.40
C ILE A 113 -48.89 29.40 -24.60
N LYS A 114 -49.83 29.24 -23.66
CA LYS A 114 -50.27 30.31 -22.74
C LYS A 114 -49.10 30.88 -21.94
N ASN A 115 -48.27 30.02 -21.36
CA ASN A 115 -47.06 30.44 -20.61
C ASN A 115 -46.08 31.23 -21.51
N CYS A 116 -45.86 30.80 -22.75
CA CYS A 116 -45.03 31.54 -23.71
C CYS A 116 -45.56 32.96 -23.93
N LEU A 117 -46.86 33.10 -24.19
CA LEU A 117 -47.48 34.39 -24.47
C LEU A 117 -47.56 35.28 -23.21
N ASP A 118 -47.81 34.71 -22.03
CA ASP A 118 -47.80 35.44 -20.74
C ASP A 118 -46.41 36.00 -20.42
N LYS A 119 -45.32 35.30 -20.81
CA LYS A 119 -43.93 35.78 -20.72
C LYS A 119 -43.55 36.78 -21.85
N LYS A 120 -44.49 37.19 -22.71
CA LYS A 120 -44.24 38.01 -23.91
C LYS A 120 -43.20 37.39 -24.88
N GLY A 121 -43.13 36.06 -24.88
CA GLY A 121 -42.24 35.29 -25.72
C GLY A 121 -42.66 35.22 -27.18
N THR A 122 -41.81 34.63 -28.02
CA THR A 122 -42.08 34.36 -29.43
C THR A 122 -42.54 32.91 -29.61
N TYR A 123 -43.74 32.73 -30.14
CA TYR A 123 -44.29 31.42 -30.50
C TYR A 123 -43.95 31.10 -31.96
N ILE A 124 -43.42 29.91 -32.22
CA ILE A 124 -42.96 29.50 -33.55
C ILE A 124 -43.56 28.14 -33.91
N LEU A 125 -44.33 28.09 -34.99
CA LEU A 125 -44.87 26.84 -35.54
C LEU A 125 -43.93 26.30 -36.61
N VAL A 126 -43.34 25.13 -36.37
CA VAL A 126 -42.31 24.52 -37.24
C VAL A 126 -42.90 23.34 -38.00
N CYS A 127 -42.99 23.44 -39.32
CA CYS A 127 -43.59 22.44 -40.19
C CYS A 127 -42.52 21.68 -41.00
N PHE A 128 -42.28 20.42 -40.64
CA PHE A 128 -41.26 19.56 -41.28
C PHE A 128 -41.69 18.96 -42.62
N LYS A 129 -42.99 18.95 -42.92
CA LYS A 129 -43.58 18.32 -44.13
C LYS A 129 -44.38 19.28 -45.01
N GLN A 130 -44.32 20.58 -44.73
CA GLN A 130 -45.05 21.60 -45.49
C GLN A 130 -44.07 22.60 -46.10
N ASP A 131 -44.13 22.77 -47.41
CA ASP A 131 -43.50 23.88 -48.12
C ASP A 131 -44.57 24.92 -48.45
N LEU A 132 -44.49 26.09 -47.80
CA LEU A 132 -45.56 27.09 -47.81
C LEU A 132 -45.32 28.12 -48.91
N THR A 133 -46.35 28.41 -49.71
CA THR A 133 -46.32 29.59 -50.58
C THR A 133 -46.37 30.89 -49.76
N PRO A 134 -45.95 32.05 -50.31
CA PRO A 134 -46.02 33.32 -49.59
C PRO A 134 -47.41 33.66 -49.04
N GLU A 135 -48.46 33.28 -49.78
CA GLU A 135 -49.86 33.47 -49.36
C GLU A 135 -50.24 32.51 -48.23
N GLN A 136 -49.90 31.23 -48.32
CA GLN A 136 -50.16 30.24 -47.26
C GLN A 136 -49.41 30.58 -45.96
N HIS A 137 -48.18 31.06 -46.06
CA HIS A 137 -47.41 31.54 -44.91
C HIS A 137 -48.07 32.75 -44.25
N ARG A 138 -48.49 33.75 -45.05
CA ARG A 138 -49.20 34.93 -44.53
C ARG A 138 -50.49 34.53 -43.81
N GLN A 139 -51.30 33.68 -44.44
CA GLN A 139 -52.53 33.14 -43.86
C GLN A 139 -52.27 32.43 -42.55
N ALA A 140 -51.29 31.51 -42.49
CA ALA A 140 -50.96 30.80 -41.25
C ALA A 140 -50.59 31.74 -40.09
N VAL A 141 -49.73 32.74 -40.35
CA VAL A 141 -49.32 33.73 -39.33
C VAL A 141 -50.49 34.60 -38.89
N GLU A 142 -51.30 35.09 -39.83
CA GLU A 142 -52.46 35.94 -39.53
C GLU A 142 -53.53 35.18 -38.75
N THR A 143 -53.83 33.93 -39.12
CA THR A 143 -54.78 33.06 -38.41
C THR A 143 -54.32 32.78 -36.97
N ILE A 144 -53.04 32.45 -36.75
CA ILE A 144 -52.52 32.24 -35.39
C ILE A 144 -52.58 33.54 -34.57
N LYS A 145 -52.19 34.68 -35.15
CA LYS A 145 -52.28 36.00 -34.49
C LYS A 145 -53.73 36.38 -34.15
N TYR A 146 -54.67 36.12 -35.07
CA TYR A 146 -56.09 36.32 -34.84
C TYR A 146 -56.55 35.53 -33.61
N TYR A 147 -56.26 34.23 -33.56
CA TYR A 147 -56.63 33.38 -32.43
C TYR A 147 -55.97 33.76 -31.11
N PHE A 148 -54.71 34.21 -31.12
CA PHE A 148 -54.07 34.71 -29.90
C PHE A 148 -54.66 36.05 -29.43
N LYS A 149 -55.12 36.91 -30.34
CA LYS A 149 -55.88 38.14 -30.00
C LYS A 149 -57.24 37.81 -29.40
N GLU A 150 -57.97 36.85 -29.97
CA GLU A 150 -59.22 36.32 -29.39
C GLU A 150 -58.97 35.73 -27.98
N GLY A 151 -57.79 35.15 -27.74
CA GLY A 151 -57.33 34.71 -26.42
C GLY A 151 -56.90 35.84 -25.46
N GLY A 152 -57.02 37.12 -25.83
CA GLY A 152 -56.72 38.27 -24.98
C GLY A 152 -55.31 38.83 -25.08
N TYR A 153 -54.48 38.38 -26.04
CA TYR A 153 -53.12 38.88 -26.24
C TYR A 153 -53.06 39.97 -27.32
N GLN A 154 -52.71 41.20 -26.94
CA GLN A 154 -52.78 42.36 -27.85
C GLN A 154 -51.72 42.33 -28.97
N ASN A 155 -50.48 41.96 -28.64
CA ASN A 155 -49.33 41.97 -29.56
C ASN A 155 -48.56 40.63 -29.52
N PRO A 156 -49.16 39.50 -29.95
CA PRO A 156 -48.49 38.22 -29.95
C PRO A 156 -47.38 38.16 -31.02
N LYS A 157 -46.19 37.68 -30.63
CA LYS A 157 -45.07 37.42 -31.53
C LYS A 157 -45.18 36.01 -32.08
N VAL A 158 -45.34 35.88 -33.39
CA VAL A 158 -45.63 34.61 -34.08
C VAL A 158 -44.78 34.49 -35.33
N GLU A 159 -44.13 33.34 -35.51
CA GLU A 159 -43.50 32.91 -36.77
C GLU A 159 -44.00 31.52 -37.18
N VAL A 160 -44.01 31.24 -38.48
CA VAL A 160 -44.31 29.91 -39.03
C VAL A 160 -43.16 29.51 -39.95
N TRP A 161 -42.51 28.39 -39.66
CA TRP A 161 -41.38 27.90 -40.43
C TRP A 161 -41.78 26.70 -41.26
N SER A 162 -41.53 26.78 -42.56
CA SER A 162 -41.73 25.72 -43.55
C SER A 162 -40.44 24.91 -43.78
N GLN A 163 -40.51 23.89 -44.63
CA GLN A 163 -39.33 23.12 -45.06
C GLN A 163 -38.21 24.01 -45.61
N ASN A 164 -38.54 25.05 -46.38
CA ASN A 164 -37.54 25.97 -46.93
C ASN A 164 -36.80 26.77 -45.84
N ASN A 165 -37.48 27.13 -44.75
CA ASN A 165 -36.82 27.77 -43.60
C ASN A 165 -35.85 26.80 -42.92
N LEU A 166 -36.31 25.56 -42.68
CA LEU A 166 -35.50 24.51 -42.05
C LEU A 166 -34.26 24.15 -42.88
N ILE A 167 -34.41 24.00 -44.21
CA ILE A 167 -33.28 23.80 -45.12
C ILE A 167 -32.30 24.99 -45.03
N GLY A 168 -32.82 26.21 -44.96
CA GLY A 168 -32.01 27.42 -44.75
C GLY A 168 -31.17 27.36 -43.47
N PHE A 169 -31.75 26.93 -42.36
CA PHE A 169 -31.03 26.77 -41.09
C PHE A 169 -30.00 25.63 -41.12
N LEU A 170 -30.35 24.50 -41.75
CA LEU A 170 -29.50 23.31 -41.85
C LEU A 170 -28.27 23.52 -42.74
N LYS A 171 -28.31 24.46 -43.70
CA LYS A 171 -27.15 24.80 -44.56
C LYS A 171 -25.88 25.17 -43.77
N ARG A 172 -26.01 25.63 -42.51
CA ARG A 172 -24.87 25.98 -41.66
C ARG A 172 -24.22 24.76 -40.98
N TYR A 173 -24.85 23.59 -41.00
CA TYR A 173 -24.46 22.42 -40.19
C TYR A 173 -24.28 21.15 -41.05
N PRO A 174 -23.08 20.96 -41.64
CA PRO A 174 -22.85 19.85 -42.56
C PRO A 174 -23.02 18.46 -41.91
N SER A 175 -22.76 18.31 -40.61
CA SER A 175 -23.00 17.05 -39.87
C SER A 175 -24.49 16.67 -39.83
N LEU A 176 -25.37 17.64 -39.55
CA LEU A 176 -26.83 17.42 -39.57
C LEU A 176 -27.33 17.15 -40.99
N ALA A 177 -26.77 17.83 -41.99
CA ALA A 177 -27.09 17.55 -43.39
C ALA A 177 -26.72 16.11 -43.80
N LEU A 178 -25.53 15.62 -43.40
CA LEU A 178 -25.14 14.23 -43.64
C LEU A 178 -26.14 13.24 -43.05
N LYS A 179 -26.57 13.49 -41.80
CA LYS A 179 -27.53 12.66 -41.07
C LYS A 179 -28.91 12.64 -41.72
N ILE A 180 -29.45 13.81 -42.09
CA ILE A 180 -30.78 13.91 -42.73
C ILE A 180 -30.76 13.25 -44.11
N ASN A 181 -29.65 13.37 -44.84
CA ASN A 181 -29.48 12.77 -46.15
C ASN A 181 -29.12 11.28 -46.12
N GLN A 182 -28.96 10.67 -44.93
CA GLN A 182 -28.53 9.27 -44.74
C GLN A 182 -27.16 8.95 -45.37
N ARG A 183 -26.26 9.93 -45.41
CA ARG A 183 -24.91 9.84 -46.01
C ARG A 183 -23.79 9.76 -44.96
N GLU A 184 -24.13 9.70 -43.67
CA GLU A 184 -23.22 9.70 -42.52
C GLU A 184 -22.35 8.44 -42.35
N ARG A 185 -22.42 7.48 -43.27
CA ARG A 185 -21.59 6.24 -43.30
C ARG A 185 -20.74 6.09 -44.56
N THR A 186 -20.67 7.14 -45.38
CA THR A 186 -19.97 7.10 -46.66
C THR A 186 -18.50 7.49 -46.48
N LYS A 187 -18.09 8.67 -46.92
CA LYS A 187 -16.73 9.19 -46.80
C LYS A 187 -16.45 9.84 -45.44
N PHE A 188 -17.51 10.38 -44.83
CA PHE A 188 -17.46 11.13 -43.57
C PHE A 188 -18.49 10.59 -42.60
N GLN A 189 -18.14 10.56 -41.32
CA GLN A 189 -19.02 10.06 -40.28
C GLN A 189 -19.52 11.17 -39.36
N THR A 190 -20.80 11.13 -39.00
CA THR A 190 -21.31 11.90 -37.85
C THR A 190 -20.84 11.23 -36.56
N HIS A 191 -20.86 11.95 -35.43
CA HIS A 191 -20.54 11.36 -34.11
C HIS A 191 -21.35 10.09 -33.83
N LYS A 192 -22.67 10.13 -34.12
CA LYS A 192 -23.53 8.97 -33.93
C LYS A 192 -23.07 7.78 -34.77
N SER A 193 -22.72 7.97 -36.04
CA SER A 193 -22.19 6.88 -36.88
C SER A 193 -20.87 6.34 -36.35
N TRP A 194 -19.93 7.23 -36.04
CA TRP A 194 -18.60 6.86 -35.52
C TRP A 194 -18.69 6.07 -34.21
N SER A 195 -19.63 6.41 -33.33
CA SER A 195 -19.89 5.67 -32.09
C SER A 195 -20.34 4.21 -32.30
N GLN A 196 -20.78 3.88 -33.52
CA GLN A 196 -21.27 2.56 -33.89
C GLN A 196 -20.19 1.67 -34.51
N ASP A 197 -18.96 2.15 -34.67
CA ASP A 197 -17.83 1.32 -35.10
C ASP A 197 -17.51 0.25 -34.05
N ALA A 198 -17.06 -0.93 -34.49
CA ALA A 198 -16.94 -2.11 -33.61
C ALA A 198 -16.06 -1.88 -32.37
N GLU A 199 -14.92 -1.18 -32.52
CA GLU A 199 -14.05 -0.83 -31.38
C GLU A 199 -14.67 0.25 -30.48
N MET A 200 -15.51 1.13 -31.03
CA MET A 200 -16.14 2.26 -30.31
C MET A 200 -17.42 1.87 -29.56
N ARG A 201 -17.97 0.68 -29.80
CA ARG A 201 -19.13 0.18 -29.03
C ARG A 201 -18.77 -0.40 -27.66
N ARG A 202 -17.48 -0.68 -27.42
CA ARG A 202 -17.01 -1.29 -26.17
C ARG A 202 -17.27 -0.35 -24.98
N ALA A 203 -17.55 -0.90 -23.81
CA ALA A 203 -17.79 -0.09 -22.61
C ALA A 203 -16.58 0.84 -22.32
N PHE A 204 -16.86 2.12 -22.07
CA PHE A 204 -15.82 3.10 -21.76
C PHE A 204 -15.46 3.07 -20.27
N LYS A 205 -14.17 3.05 -19.96
CA LYS A 205 -13.59 3.10 -18.62
C LYS A 205 -12.68 4.31 -18.53
N ALA A 206 -12.79 5.08 -17.45
CA ALA A 206 -12.07 6.34 -17.30
C ALA A 206 -11.77 6.65 -15.83
N GLY A 207 -10.48 6.73 -15.51
CA GLY A 207 -10.00 7.29 -14.26
C GLY A 207 -9.99 8.82 -14.28
N GLN A 208 -9.49 9.41 -13.20
CA GLN A 208 -9.39 10.87 -13.05
C GLN A 208 -8.61 11.54 -14.21
N PRO A 209 -7.45 11.04 -14.68
CA PRO A 209 -6.73 11.67 -15.79
C PRO A 209 -7.53 11.71 -17.10
N GLN A 210 -8.31 10.67 -17.40
CA GLN A 210 -9.16 10.63 -18.60
C GLN A 210 -10.31 11.63 -18.49
N GLN A 211 -10.90 11.81 -17.31
CA GLN A 211 -11.94 12.81 -17.06
C GLN A 211 -11.40 14.23 -17.21
N GLU A 212 -10.19 14.51 -16.70
CA GLU A 212 -9.51 15.79 -16.86
C GLU A 212 -9.16 16.10 -18.33
N PHE A 213 -8.74 15.08 -19.10
CA PHE A 213 -8.55 15.20 -20.55
C PHE A 213 -9.86 15.57 -21.26
N ILE A 214 -10.96 14.87 -20.95
CA ILE A 214 -12.29 15.13 -21.53
C ILE A 214 -12.72 16.56 -21.23
N ALA A 215 -12.63 16.98 -19.96
CA ALA A 215 -12.99 18.33 -19.55
C ALA A 215 -12.13 19.41 -20.26
N SER A 216 -10.82 19.17 -20.37
CA SER A 216 -9.89 20.09 -21.04
C SER A 216 -10.22 20.25 -22.53
N MET A 217 -10.52 19.14 -23.21
CA MET A 217 -10.93 19.17 -24.62
C MET A 217 -12.26 19.91 -24.79
N GLN A 218 -13.28 19.60 -23.98
CA GLN A 218 -14.57 20.27 -24.05
C GLN A 218 -14.46 21.77 -23.81
N ASN A 219 -13.69 22.19 -22.81
CA ASN A 219 -13.43 23.61 -22.54
C ASN A 219 -12.72 24.30 -23.71
N ALA A 220 -11.77 23.61 -24.35
CA ALA A 220 -11.07 24.14 -25.50
C ALA A 220 -11.98 24.27 -26.74
N LEU A 221 -12.82 23.26 -27.00
CA LEU A 221 -13.79 23.26 -28.10
C LEU A 221 -14.92 24.28 -27.93
N ARG A 222 -15.17 24.79 -26.72
CA ARG A 222 -16.19 25.83 -26.46
C ARG A 222 -15.69 27.27 -26.64
N LYS A 223 -14.40 27.46 -26.93
CA LYS A 223 -13.86 28.78 -27.29
C LYS A 223 -14.37 29.20 -28.69
N ASN A 224 -14.81 30.45 -28.83
CA ASN A 224 -15.49 30.96 -30.03
C ASN A 224 -14.87 32.27 -30.59
N ASP A 225 -13.62 32.55 -30.26
CA ASP A 225 -12.86 33.74 -30.66
C ASP A 225 -12.20 33.61 -32.04
N ARG A 226 -11.70 32.42 -32.38
CA ARG A 226 -10.99 32.14 -33.65
C ARG A 226 -11.08 30.67 -34.07
N ALA A 227 -10.57 30.34 -35.25
CA ALA A 227 -10.36 28.95 -35.64
C ALA A 227 -9.42 28.28 -34.62
N PHE A 228 -9.76 27.06 -34.20
CA PHE A 228 -9.04 26.39 -33.12
C PHE A 228 -8.62 24.98 -33.53
N HIS A 229 -7.39 24.60 -33.17
CA HIS A 229 -6.82 23.29 -33.48
C HIS A 229 -6.37 22.58 -32.21
N ILE A 230 -6.91 21.38 -31.99
CA ILE A 230 -6.45 20.44 -30.97
C ILE A 230 -5.69 19.31 -31.65
N HIS A 231 -4.47 19.05 -31.22
CA HIS A 231 -3.74 17.86 -31.59
C HIS A 231 -3.70 16.88 -30.41
N VAL A 232 -4.32 15.72 -30.59
CA VAL A 232 -4.31 14.63 -29.63
C VAL A 232 -3.22 13.64 -30.00
N TRP A 233 -2.32 13.40 -29.08
CA TRP A 233 -1.19 12.49 -29.28
C TRP A 233 -1.03 11.54 -28.10
N GLY A 234 -0.25 10.48 -28.29
CA GLY A 234 -0.06 9.43 -27.30
C GLY A 234 0.20 8.09 -27.97
N GLU A 235 0.53 7.10 -27.17
CA GLU A 235 1.00 5.80 -27.63
C GLU A 235 -0.09 5.05 -28.45
N PRO A 236 0.28 4.19 -29.42
CA PRO A 236 -0.69 3.39 -30.15
C PRO A 236 -1.53 2.53 -29.19
N GLY A 237 -2.85 2.48 -29.37
CA GLY A 237 -3.73 1.66 -28.51
C GLY A 237 -4.05 2.23 -27.12
N ILE A 238 -3.52 3.39 -26.74
CA ILE A 238 -3.79 4.06 -25.45
C ILE A 238 -5.22 4.64 -25.32
N GLY A 239 -6.00 4.62 -26.41
CA GLY A 239 -7.40 5.05 -26.41
C GLY A 239 -7.66 6.47 -26.95
N LYS A 240 -6.73 7.08 -27.70
CA LYS A 240 -6.86 8.43 -28.28
C LYS A 240 -8.20 8.65 -28.99
N THR A 241 -8.50 7.87 -30.03
CA THR A 241 -9.74 7.93 -30.82
C THR A 241 -10.97 7.81 -29.93
N ARG A 242 -10.94 6.89 -28.95
CA ARG A 242 -12.02 6.69 -27.99
C ARG A 242 -12.23 7.90 -27.06
N LEU A 243 -11.16 8.49 -26.55
CA LEU A 243 -11.22 9.68 -25.70
C LEU A 243 -11.78 10.88 -26.45
N VAL A 244 -11.41 11.08 -27.72
CA VAL A 244 -12.00 12.15 -28.55
C VAL A 244 -13.48 11.90 -28.78
N LEU A 245 -13.88 10.66 -29.07
CA LEU A 245 -15.30 10.29 -29.24
C LEU A 245 -16.12 10.60 -27.98
N GLU A 246 -15.63 10.21 -26.80
CA GLU A 246 -16.34 10.47 -25.54
C GLU A 246 -16.33 11.96 -25.17
N ALA A 247 -15.20 12.67 -25.39
CA ALA A 247 -15.13 14.10 -25.14
C ALA A 247 -16.13 14.90 -25.99
N THR A 248 -16.33 14.48 -27.24
CA THR A 248 -17.23 15.12 -28.22
C THR A 248 -18.67 14.63 -28.14
N ARG A 249 -19.00 13.74 -27.19
CA ARG A 249 -20.36 13.23 -26.96
C ARG A 249 -21.30 14.25 -26.31
N ALA A 250 -20.76 15.34 -25.75
CA ALA A 250 -21.58 16.40 -25.15
C ALA A 250 -22.61 16.96 -26.14
N ASP A 251 -23.85 17.17 -25.68
CA ASP A 251 -25.01 17.52 -26.53
C ASP A 251 -24.81 18.80 -27.38
N ASP A 252 -23.97 19.74 -26.94
CA ASP A 252 -23.64 20.97 -27.70
C ASP A 252 -22.58 20.76 -28.78
N LEU A 253 -21.73 19.74 -28.64
CA LEU A 253 -20.62 19.48 -29.55
C LEU A 253 -20.98 18.41 -30.56
N GLN A 254 -21.67 17.35 -30.13
CA GLN A 254 -22.03 16.19 -30.92
C GLN A 254 -22.66 16.55 -32.29
N PRO A 255 -23.62 17.50 -32.39
CA PRO A 255 -24.24 17.87 -33.66
C PRO A 255 -23.27 18.47 -34.69
N LEU A 256 -22.11 18.98 -34.25
CA LEU A 256 -21.12 19.66 -35.10
C LEU A 256 -20.02 18.74 -35.62
N ILE A 257 -19.98 17.48 -35.16
CA ILE A 257 -18.86 16.56 -35.42
C ILE A 257 -18.95 15.94 -36.80
N ILE A 258 -17.85 16.05 -37.55
CA ILE A 258 -17.57 15.22 -38.72
C ILE A 258 -16.23 14.50 -38.50
N TYR A 259 -16.29 13.17 -38.44
CA TYR A 259 -15.14 12.28 -38.28
C TYR A 259 -14.66 11.73 -39.62
N CYS A 260 -13.34 11.63 -39.75
CA CYS A 260 -12.60 11.07 -40.87
C CYS A 260 -11.46 10.20 -40.31
N ASP A 261 -11.38 8.94 -40.74
CA ASP A 261 -10.41 7.96 -40.22
C ASP A 261 -8.99 8.11 -40.79
N SER A 262 -8.80 8.99 -41.78
CA SER A 262 -7.53 9.23 -42.46
C SER A 262 -7.49 10.61 -43.10
N PRO A 263 -6.32 11.28 -43.15
CA PRO A 263 -6.18 12.60 -43.75
C PRO A 263 -6.39 12.58 -45.27
N SER A 264 -6.04 11.48 -45.96
CA SER A 264 -6.17 11.33 -47.41
C SER A 264 -7.62 11.42 -47.89
N LYS A 265 -8.60 10.97 -47.09
CA LYS A 265 -10.03 11.13 -47.40
C LYS A 265 -10.48 12.59 -47.29
N PHE A 266 -9.89 13.37 -46.39
CA PHE A 266 -10.25 14.79 -46.23
C PHE A 266 -9.56 15.71 -47.24
N ARG A 267 -8.28 15.45 -47.56
CA ARG A 267 -7.52 16.23 -48.55
C ARG A 267 -8.26 16.25 -49.90
N ASP A 268 -8.37 17.44 -50.48
CA ASP A 268 -9.02 17.72 -51.77
C ASP A 268 -10.48 17.22 -51.88
N SER A 269 -11.14 16.98 -50.74
CA SER A 269 -12.53 16.53 -50.70
C SER A 269 -13.52 17.66 -50.95
N ASP A 270 -14.75 17.31 -51.35
CA ASP A 270 -15.85 18.28 -51.46
C ASP A 270 -16.06 19.06 -50.16
N LEU A 271 -15.92 18.43 -48.99
CA LEU A 271 -16.03 19.11 -47.70
C LEU A 271 -14.94 20.18 -47.51
N MET A 272 -13.69 19.84 -47.82
CA MET A 272 -12.58 20.79 -47.74
C MET A 272 -12.80 21.96 -48.71
N ASN A 273 -13.21 21.66 -49.95
CA ASN A 273 -13.50 22.67 -50.97
C ASN A 273 -14.65 23.60 -50.55
N GLU A 274 -15.73 23.08 -49.97
CA GLU A 274 -16.83 23.90 -49.45
C GLU A 274 -16.39 24.79 -48.27
N ILE A 275 -15.63 24.25 -47.31
CA ILE A 275 -15.14 25.02 -46.15
C ILE A 275 -14.23 26.18 -46.57
N LEU A 276 -13.45 25.99 -47.64
CA LEU A 276 -12.50 26.97 -48.15
C LEU A 276 -13.15 28.17 -48.85
N LYS A 277 -14.43 28.11 -49.22
CA LYS A 277 -15.15 29.24 -49.80
C LYS A 277 -15.39 30.35 -48.76
N ASP A 278 -15.17 31.60 -49.14
CA ASP A 278 -15.24 32.75 -48.23
C ASP A 278 -16.68 33.07 -47.79
N ASP A 279 -17.68 32.75 -48.61
CA ASP A 279 -19.11 32.95 -48.36
C ASP A 279 -19.79 31.75 -47.64
N ASN A 280 -19.03 30.69 -47.34
CA ASN A 280 -19.55 29.50 -46.69
C ASN A 280 -19.77 29.73 -45.18
N GLN A 281 -20.95 29.34 -44.68
CA GLN A 281 -21.39 29.54 -43.29
C GLN A 281 -21.28 28.27 -42.42
N PHE A 282 -20.54 27.24 -42.85
CA PHE A 282 -20.42 25.99 -42.12
C PHE A 282 -19.79 26.20 -40.76
N SER A 283 -20.49 25.70 -39.74
CA SER A 283 -19.97 25.49 -38.40
C SER A 283 -19.74 24.00 -38.19
N VAL A 284 -18.48 23.62 -37.96
CA VAL A 284 -18.07 22.21 -37.91
C VAL A 284 -16.89 22.01 -36.97
N ILE A 285 -16.92 20.87 -36.28
CA ILE A 285 -15.79 20.29 -35.56
C ILE A 285 -15.31 19.09 -36.39
N LEU A 286 -14.18 19.26 -37.09
CA LEU A 286 -13.56 18.22 -37.90
C LEU A 286 -12.65 17.36 -37.04
N VAL A 287 -12.88 16.05 -37.01
CA VAL A 287 -11.98 15.08 -36.37
C VAL A 287 -11.29 14.26 -37.46
N ILE A 288 -9.96 14.37 -37.54
CA ILE A 288 -9.15 13.65 -38.53
C ILE A 288 -8.19 12.73 -37.78
N ASP A 289 -8.46 11.44 -37.87
CA ASP A 289 -7.62 10.38 -37.30
C ASP A 289 -6.42 10.05 -38.20
N GLU A 290 -5.41 9.41 -37.62
CA GLU A 290 -4.16 9.02 -38.30
C GLU A 290 -3.51 10.20 -39.08
N CYS A 291 -3.54 11.40 -38.50
CA CYS A 291 -3.10 12.63 -39.14
C CYS A 291 -1.66 12.98 -38.77
N ASP A 292 -0.71 12.48 -39.56
CA ASP A 292 0.73 12.75 -39.45
C ASP A 292 1.08 14.26 -39.50
N SER A 293 2.33 14.61 -39.18
CA SER A 293 2.74 16.01 -39.06
C SER A 293 2.59 16.79 -40.38
N ASP A 294 2.83 16.14 -41.52
CA ASP A 294 2.73 16.74 -42.85
C ASP A 294 1.26 17.04 -43.21
N SER A 295 0.38 16.07 -43.01
CA SER A 295 -1.07 16.20 -43.18
C SER A 295 -1.65 17.26 -42.29
N ARG A 296 -1.27 17.23 -41.01
CA ARG A 296 -1.68 18.21 -40.02
C ARG A 296 -1.29 19.61 -40.44
N SER A 297 -0.03 19.80 -40.87
CA SER A 297 0.48 21.10 -41.32
C SER A 297 -0.23 21.59 -42.58
N TYR A 298 -0.44 20.72 -43.56
CA TYR A 298 -1.16 21.04 -44.80
C TYR A 298 -2.61 21.48 -44.51
N ILE A 299 -3.34 20.69 -43.73
CA ILE A 299 -4.75 20.94 -43.40
C ILE A 299 -4.89 22.21 -42.55
N TRP A 300 -4.07 22.36 -41.51
CA TRP A 300 -4.18 23.50 -40.62
C TRP A 300 -3.86 24.82 -41.31
N ASN A 301 -2.87 24.85 -42.20
CA ASN A 301 -2.55 26.04 -42.99
C ASN A 301 -3.72 26.55 -43.84
N LYS A 302 -4.58 25.65 -44.32
CA LYS A 302 -5.77 26.00 -45.12
C LYS A 302 -6.94 26.48 -44.27
N LEU A 303 -7.03 26.02 -43.01
CA LEU A 303 -8.19 26.25 -42.13
C LEU A 303 -8.00 27.36 -41.07
N LYS A 304 -6.76 27.67 -40.67
CA LYS A 304 -6.46 28.55 -39.52
C LYS A 304 -7.03 29.98 -39.59
N TYR A 305 -7.33 30.49 -40.79
CA TYR A 305 -7.91 31.82 -40.99
C TYR A 305 -9.39 31.82 -41.35
N ARG A 306 -10.08 30.67 -41.18
CA ARG A 306 -11.50 30.52 -41.54
C ARG A 306 -12.49 30.89 -40.42
N GLY A 307 -12.00 31.53 -39.35
CA GLY A 307 -12.80 32.04 -38.24
C GLY A 307 -13.26 30.96 -37.24
N SER A 308 -13.96 31.37 -36.18
CA SER A 308 -14.38 30.49 -35.06
C SER A 308 -15.40 29.41 -35.41
N ARG A 309 -15.95 29.45 -36.63
CA ARG A 309 -16.86 28.43 -37.15
C ARG A 309 -16.18 27.09 -37.43
N ILE A 310 -14.85 27.08 -37.63
CA ILE A 310 -14.07 25.86 -37.92
C ILE A 310 -13.21 25.47 -36.72
N LYS A 311 -13.43 24.25 -36.22
CA LYS A 311 -12.61 23.63 -35.18
C LYS A 311 -12.03 22.34 -35.72
N LEU A 312 -10.74 22.12 -35.52
CA LEU A 312 -10.01 20.95 -36.00
C LEU A 312 -9.49 20.14 -34.81
N ILE A 313 -9.72 18.84 -34.83
CA ILE A 313 -9.09 17.85 -33.95
C ILE A 313 -8.31 16.89 -34.85
N THR A 314 -7.01 16.79 -34.64
CA THR A 314 -6.16 15.79 -35.31
C THR A 314 -5.65 14.78 -34.31
N ILE A 315 -5.63 13.50 -34.65
CA ILE A 315 -5.16 12.41 -33.78
C ILE A 315 -3.96 11.74 -34.44
N TYR A 316 -2.86 11.55 -33.69
CA TYR A 316 -1.69 10.80 -34.16
C TYR A 316 -0.87 10.22 -32.99
N ASN A 317 0.23 9.52 -33.27
CA ASN A 317 1.09 8.95 -32.21
C ASN A 317 2.12 9.96 -31.68
N ASP A 318 2.69 10.76 -32.58
CA ASP A 318 3.91 11.51 -32.30
C ASP A 318 3.62 12.90 -31.70
N TYR A 319 4.55 13.36 -30.86
CA TYR A 319 4.53 14.74 -30.35
C TYR A 319 5.49 15.61 -31.13
N ASP A 320 4.96 16.39 -32.07
CA ASP A 320 5.73 17.37 -32.83
C ASP A 320 5.26 18.79 -32.47
N LYS A 321 5.97 19.39 -31.50
CA LYS A 321 5.65 20.70 -30.93
C LYS A 321 6.09 21.82 -31.88
N THR A 322 5.11 22.37 -32.59
CA THR A 322 5.31 23.57 -33.40
C THR A 322 5.23 24.85 -32.55
N SER A 323 5.88 25.93 -32.97
CA SER A 323 5.80 27.25 -32.34
C SER A 323 4.46 27.99 -32.54
N GLY A 324 3.50 27.34 -33.20
CA GLY A 324 2.19 27.89 -33.52
C GLY A 324 1.13 27.67 -32.43
N GLU A 325 -0.08 28.15 -32.70
CA GLU A 325 -1.21 28.18 -31.76
C GLU A 325 -2.04 26.88 -31.70
N ILE A 326 -1.37 25.73 -31.77
CA ILE A 326 -2.02 24.41 -31.67
C ILE A 326 -2.10 24.01 -30.20
N ASN A 327 -3.26 23.56 -29.74
CA ASN A 327 -3.44 23.02 -28.41
C ASN A 327 -3.14 21.52 -28.38
N TYR A 328 -2.09 21.11 -27.68
CA TYR A 328 -1.65 19.72 -27.61
C TYR A 328 -2.22 19.04 -26.38
N LEU A 329 -2.96 17.94 -26.56
CA LEU A 329 -3.47 17.12 -25.47
C LEU A 329 -2.87 15.71 -25.57
N LYS A 330 -2.12 15.30 -24.53
CA LYS A 330 -1.62 13.92 -24.41
C LYS A 330 -2.73 13.03 -23.89
N ALA A 331 -3.01 11.91 -24.55
CA ALA A 331 -3.88 10.88 -24.01
C ALA A 331 -3.20 10.17 -22.84
N PRO A 332 -3.79 10.16 -21.62
CA PRO A 332 -3.17 9.52 -20.47
C PRO A 332 -3.43 8.00 -20.47
N PRO A 333 -2.47 7.18 -19.97
CA PRO A 333 -2.69 5.75 -19.71
C PRO A 333 -3.76 5.53 -18.63
N LEU A 334 -4.42 4.37 -18.66
CA LEU A 334 -5.26 3.93 -17.55
C LEU A 334 -4.40 3.39 -16.40
N ASP A 335 -4.90 3.55 -15.18
CA ASP A 335 -4.34 2.85 -14.02
C ASP A 335 -4.64 1.33 -14.07
N ILE A 336 -3.99 0.58 -13.18
CA ILE A 336 -4.10 -0.88 -13.15
C ILE A 336 -5.51 -1.35 -12.80
N GLU A 337 -6.23 -0.59 -11.96
CA GLU A 337 -7.60 -0.88 -11.58
C GLU A 337 -8.55 -0.83 -12.78
N HIS A 338 -8.49 0.24 -13.58
CA HIS A 338 -9.35 0.40 -14.76
C HIS A 338 -8.99 -0.57 -15.87
N ILE A 339 -7.71 -0.92 -16.03
CA ILE A 339 -7.30 -2.02 -16.94
C ILE A 339 -7.88 -3.35 -16.47
N SER A 340 -7.79 -3.64 -15.16
CA SER A 340 -8.40 -4.84 -14.58
C SER A 340 -9.91 -4.88 -14.82
N GLU A 341 -10.61 -3.75 -14.71
CA GLU A 341 -12.05 -3.67 -15.02
C GLU A 341 -12.38 -3.98 -16.48
N ILE A 342 -11.51 -3.60 -17.43
CA ILE A 342 -11.69 -3.95 -18.85
C ILE A 342 -11.61 -5.48 -19.01
N ILE A 343 -10.62 -6.12 -18.40
CA ILE A 343 -10.43 -7.58 -18.48
C ILE A 343 -11.58 -8.32 -17.79
N GLN A 344 -12.04 -7.84 -16.63
CA GLN A 344 -13.22 -8.38 -15.93
C GLN A 344 -14.49 -8.34 -16.78
N GLY A 345 -14.62 -7.36 -17.68
CA GLY A 345 -15.72 -7.26 -18.64
C GLY A 345 -15.89 -8.50 -19.54
N TYR A 346 -14.86 -9.34 -19.65
CA TYR A 346 -14.88 -10.61 -20.37
C TYR A 346 -15.24 -11.82 -19.49
N SER A 347 -15.80 -11.60 -18.30
CA SER A 347 -16.11 -12.64 -17.30
C SER A 347 -14.87 -13.28 -16.66
N ILE A 348 -13.77 -12.54 -16.59
CA ILE A 348 -12.53 -12.96 -15.91
C ILE A 348 -12.57 -12.52 -14.43
N PRO A 349 -12.27 -13.40 -13.45
CA PRO A 349 -12.21 -13.02 -12.04
C PRO A 349 -11.20 -11.90 -11.76
N LYS A 350 -11.50 -11.04 -10.78
CA LYS A 350 -10.69 -9.85 -10.45
C LYS A 350 -9.22 -10.18 -10.19
N ASP A 351 -8.93 -11.25 -9.46
CA ASP A 351 -7.57 -11.68 -9.16
C ASP A 351 -6.77 -12.06 -10.41
N GLN A 352 -7.39 -12.78 -11.35
CA GLN A 352 -6.77 -13.07 -12.64
C GLN A 352 -6.64 -11.79 -13.48
N ALA A 353 -7.65 -10.92 -13.47
CA ALA A 353 -7.61 -9.67 -14.22
C ALA A 353 -6.49 -8.72 -13.75
N VAL A 354 -6.24 -8.62 -12.44
CA VAL A 354 -5.12 -7.83 -11.89
C VAL A 354 -3.76 -8.38 -12.37
N ARG A 355 -3.57 -9.71 -12.36
CA ARG A 355 -2.34 -10.35 -12.87
C ARG A 355 -2.00 -9.89 -14.29
N TRP A 356 -2.97 -9.89 -15.19
CA TRP A 356 -2.76 -9.54 -16.60
C TRP A 356 -2.75 -8.03 -16.85
N ALA A 357 -3.34 -7.24 -15.95
CA ALA A 357 -3.38 -5.80 -16.08
C ALA A 357 -1.98 -5.17 -16.10
N GLU A 358 -1.03 -5.71 -15.32
CA GLU A 358 0.37 -5.25 -15.30
C GLU A 358 1.05 -5.38 -16.67
N LEU A 359 0.71 -6.40 -17.46
CA LEU A 359 1.27 -6.63 -18.79
C LEU A 359 0.67 -5.71 -19.86
N CYS A 360 -0.48 -5.10 -19.56
CA CYS A 360 -1.15 -4.16 -20.46
C CYS A 360 -0.57 -2.75 -20.36
N ASP A 361 0.22 -2.41 -19.33
CA ASP A 361 0.94 -1.14 -19.18
C ASP A 361 0.05 0.12 -19.31
N GLY A 362 -1.22 0.01 -18.89
CA GLY A 362 -2.20 1.10 -19.02
C GLY A 362 -2.87 1.24 -20.40
N PHE A 363 -2.66 0.29 -21.32
CA PHE A 363 -3.22 0.30 -22.69
C PHE A 363 -4.56 -0.46 -22.78
N PRO A 364 -5.70 0.25 -22.96
CA PRO A 364 -7.02 -0.38 -23.04
C PRO A 364 -7.14 -1.40 -24.18
N ARG A 365 -6.51 -1.12 -25.35
CA ARG A 365 -6.58 -2.02 -26.50
C ARG A 365 -5.91 -3.36 -26.21
N VAL A 366 -4.78 -3.36 -25.50
CA VAL A 366 -4.09 -4.58 -25.05
C VAL A 366 -4.93 -5.33 -24.02
N ALA A 367 -5.54 -4.61 -23.07
CA ALA A 367 -6.44 -5.21 -22.07
C ALA A 367 -7.60 -5.97 -22.72
N HIS A 368 -8.17 -5.43 -23.81
CA HIS A 368 -9.19 -6.14 -24.58
C HIS A 368 -8.66 -7.38 -25.32
N VAL A 369 -7.39 -7.38 -25.77
CA VAL A 369 -6.75 -8.57 -26.36
C VAL A 369 -6.63 -9.67 -25.30
N PHE A 370 -6.07 -9.35 -24.13
CA PHE A 370 -6.00 -10.30 -23.01
C PHE A 370 -7.38 -10.79 -22.59
N GLY A 371 -8.35 -9.90 -22.37
CA GLY A 371 -9.71 -10.29 -21.97
C GLY A 371 -10.38 -11.21 -22.99
N GLN A 372 -10.20 -10.96 -24.29
CA GLN A 372 -10.74 -11.82 -25.34
C GLN A 372 -10.02 -13.18 -25.42
N ASN A 373 -8.70 -13.21 -25.32
CA ASN A 373 -7.92 -14.45 -25.43
C ASN A 373 -8.01 -15.31 -24.17
N LEU A 374 -8.00 -14.73 -22.97
CA LEU A 374 -8.29 -15.46 -21.73
C LEU A 374 -9.65 -16.18 -21.79
N LYS A 375 -10.61 -15.62 -22.54
CA LYS A 375 -11.93 -16.23 -22.72
C LYS A 375 -11.98 -17.27 -23.84
N ASN A 376 -11.33 -17.02 -24.97
CA ASN A 376 -11.55 -17.80 -26.21
C ASN A 376 -10.32 -18.52 -26.76
N ASN A 377 -9.11 -18.12 -26.37
CA ASN A 377 -7.82 -18.70 -26.78
C ASN A 377 -6.84 -18.69 -25.58
N PRO A 378 -7.14 -19.36 -24.45
CA PRO A 378 -6.31 -19.30 -23.24
C PRO A 378 -4.86 -19.79 -23.47
N GLU A 379 -4.65 -20.61 -24.50
CA GLU A 379 -3.34 -21.11 -24.94
C GLU A 379 -2.48 -20.11 -25.72
N ASP A 380 -3.04 -19.00 -26.21
CA ASP A 380 -2.31 -17.92 -26.88
C ASP A 380 -2.89 -16.57 -26.50
N LEU A 381 -2.39 -16.04 -25.38
CA LEU A 381 -2.85 -14.76 -24.82
C LEU A 381 -2.50 -13.55 -25.71
N LEU A 382 -1.54 -13.71 -26.62
CA LEU A 382 -1.10 -12.67 -27.55
C LEU A 382 -1.64 -12.88 -28.96
N LYS A 383 -2.62 -13.76 -29.17
CA LYS A 383 -3.27 -13.93 -30.46
C LYS A 383 -3.88 -12.61 -30.94
N PRO A 384 -3.57 -12.13 -32.17
CA PRO A 384 -4.14 -10.90 -32.68
C PRO A 384 -5.66 -11.07 -32.90
N PRO A 385 -6.48 -10.04 -32.58
CA PRO A 385 -7.92 -10.07 -32.87
C PRO A 385 -8.22 -10.11 -34.38
N ASP A 386 -9.33 -10.78 -34.76
CA ASP A 386 -9.79 -10.90 -36.15
C ASP A 386 -10.04 -9.54 -36.84
N THR A 387 -10.33 -8.49 -36.07
CA THR A 387 -10.65 -7.17 -36.62
C THR A 387 -9.42 -6.38 -37.05
N ILE A 388 -8.35 -6.38 -36.25
CA ILE A 388 -7.14 -5.60 -36.45
C ILE A 388 -5.99 -6.35 -35.78
N ASN A 389 -4.92 -6.64 -36.53
CA ASN A 389 -3.68 -7.14 -35.95
C ASN A 389 -3.03 -6.01 -35.12
N VAL A 390 -3.30 -6.03 -33.81
CA VAL A 390 -2.86 -4.98 -32.88
C VAL A 390 -1.34 -4.89 -32.87
N TRP A 391 -0.62 -6.01 -32.90
CA TRP A 391 0.85 -6.04 -32.82
C TRP A 391 1.51 -5.47 -34.08
N GLU A 392 1.10 -5.92 -35.26
CA GLU A 392 1.61 -5.38 -36.52
C GLU A 392 1.29 -3.89 -36.67
N ARG A 393 0.14 -3.43 -36.18
CA ARG A 393 -0.20 -2.00 -36.20
C ARG A 393 0.78 -1.15 -35.37
N HIS A 394 1.36 -1.67 -34.28
CA HIS A 394 2.41 -0.95 -33.55
C HIS A 394 3.68 -0.83 -34.38
N ILE A 395 4.07 -1.89 -35.11
CA ILE A 395 5.32 -1.94 -35.87
C ILE A 395 5.22 -1.14 -37.17
N VAL A 396 4.16 -1.36 -37.95
CA VAL A 396 3.95 -0.77 -39.28
C VAL A 396 3.48 0.68 -39.18
N GLY A 397 2.50 0.97 -38.32
CA GLY A 397 1.83 2.27 -38.29
C GLY A 397 1.11 2.56 -39.61
N GLY A 398 1.38 3.73 -40.21
CA GLY A 398 0.86 4.15 -41.52
C GLY A 398 1.78 3.86 -42.71
N ASP A 399 2.93 3.22 -42.48
CA ASP A 399 3.92 2.93 -43.54
C ASP A 399 3.47 1.72 -44.40
N ASP A 400 4.08 1.54 -45.58
CA ASP A 400 3.89 0.32 -46.38
C ASP A 400 4.47 -0.90 -45.62
N PRO A 401 3.65 -1.92 -45.27
CA PRO A 401 4.11 -3.13 -44.59
C PRO A 401 5.26 -3.86 -45.28
N ASN A 402 5.41 -3.69 -46.60
CA ASN A 402 6.42 -4.36 -47.42
C ASN A 402 7.66 -3.49 -47.69
N SER A 403 7.75 -2.29 -47.12
CA SER A 403 8.93 -1.44 -47.27
C SER A 403 10.16 -1.99 -46.54
N ASP A 404 11.36 -1.69 -47.05
CA ASP A 404 12.62 -2.03 -46.38
C ASP A 404 12.71 -1.42 -44.98
N GLN A 405 12.18 -0.21 -44.81
CA GLN A 405 12.14 0.47 -43.52
C GLN A 405 11.37 -0.34 -42.47
N VAL A 406 10.18 -0.86 -42.82
CA VAL A 406 9.37 -1.68 -41.91
C VAL A 406 10.04 -3.02 -41.62
N ARG A 407 10.67 -3.66 -42.62
CA ARG A 407 11.43 -4.90 -42.43
C ARG A 407 12.59 -4.71 -41.44
N GLN A 408 13.42 -3.69 -41.63
CA GLN A 408 14.54 -3.37 -40.73
C GLN A 408 14.05 -3.00 -39.33
N ARG A 409 12.97 -2.22 -39.21
CA ARG A 409 12.35 -1.88 -37.93
C ARG A 409 11.90 -3.14 -37.17
N ARG A 410 11.24 -4.08 -37.86
CA ARG A 410 10.80 -5.36 -37.28
C ARG A 410 12.00 -6.17 -36.79
N LEU A 411 13.05 -6.30 -37.61
CA LEU A 411 14.27 -7.02 -37.24
C LEU A 411 14.94 -6.44 -35.99
N VAL A 412 15.08 -5.11 -35.93
CA VAL A 412 15.66 -4.40 -34.78
C VAL A 412 14.82 -4.61 -33.52
N LEU A 413 13.49 -4.48 -33.62
CA LEU A 413 12.58 -4.70 -32.50
C LEU A 413 12.65 -6.13 -31.95
N GLN A 414 12.69 -7.13 -32.83
CA GLN A 414 12.80 -8.55 -32.44
C GLN A 414 14.12 -8.85 -31.71
N HIS A 415 15.25 -8.29 -32.16
CA HIS A 415 16.54 -8.46 -31.48
C HIS A 415 16.62 -7.71 -30.15
N ILE A 416 16.10 -6.50 -30.08
CA ILE A 416 16.00 -5.75 -28.82
C ILE A 416 15.12 -6.49 -27.82
N ALA A 417 14.04 -7.12 -28.30
CA ALA A 417 13.10 -7.83 -27.46
C ALA A 417 13.74 -8.99 -26.67
N LEU A 418 14.87 -9.55 -27.13
CA LEU A 418 15.67 -10.53 -26.39
C LEU A 418 16.07 -10.04 -24.99
N PHE A 419 16.18 -8.74 -24.81
CA PHE A 419 16.56 -8.12 -23.54
C PHE A 419 15.35 -7.41 -22.94
N LYS A 420 15.10 -7.62 -21.64
CA LYS A 420 14.05 -6.90 -20.89
C LYS A 420 14.14 -5.38 -21.04
N ARG A 421 15.35 -4.85 -21.22
CA ARG A 421 15.66 -3.45 -21.56
C ARG A 421 17.13 -3.37 -22.00
N PHE A 422 17.59 -2.21 -22.46
CA PHE A 422 19.00 -2.00 -22.81
C PHE A 422 19.41 -0.52 -22.69
N GLY A 423 20.66 -0.25 -22.31
CA GLY A 423 21.23 1.09 -22.20
C GLY A 423 21.53 1.69 -23.57
N PHE A 424 21.00 2.89 -23.84
CA PHE A 424 21.15 3.61 -25.10
C PHE A 424 21.87 4.96 -24.97
N ARG A 425 22.15 5.43 -23.75
CA ARG A 425 23.02 6.60 -23.52
C ARG A 425 24.10 6.28 -22.51
N ARG A 426 25.10 7.17 -22.41
CA ARG A 426 26.13 7.07 -21.35
C ARG A 426 25.46 7.11 -19.97
N PRO A 427 25.93 6.33 -19.00
CA PRO A 427 27.14 5.49 -19.03
C PRO A 427 27.00 4.12 -19.73
N PHE A 428 25.80 3.77 -20.23
CA PHE A 428 25.45 2.41 -20.62
C PHE A 428 25.35 2.13 -22.13
N ILE A 429 25.80 3.07 -22.95
CA ILE A 429 25.79 2.97 -24.43
C ILE A 429 26.43 1.68 -24.98
N ASN A 430 27.34 1.06 -24.23
CA ASN A 430 27.99 -0.19 -24.61
C ASN A 430 26.99 -1.34 -24.78
N GLU A 431 25.88 -1.34 -24.05
CA GLU A 431 24.81 -2.32 -24.20
C GLU A 431 24.13 -2.19 -25.56
N ALA A 432 23.71 -0.98 -25.95
CA ALA A 432 23.19 -0.73 -27.30
C ALA A 432 24.19 -1.09 -28.41
N ARG A 433 25.49 -0.86 -28.20
CA ARG A 433 26.53 -1.27 -29.17
C ARG A 433 26.62 -2.78 -29.32
N ALA A 434 26.53 -3.53 -28.22
CA ALA A 434 26.50 -4.99 -28.26
C ALA A 434 25.26 -5.51 -29.02
N VAL A 435 24.08 -4.94 -28.74
CA VAL A 435 22.84 -5.27 -29.47
C VAL A 435 22.97 -4.96 -30.96
N ALA A 436 23.48 -3.78 -31.33
CA ALA A 436 23.67 -3.39 -32.72
C ALA A 436 24.64 -4.33 -33.46
N LYS A 437 25.72 -4.79 -32.82
CA LYS A 437 26.65 -5.76 -33.41
C LYS A 437 25.95 -7.09 -33.73
N LYS A 438 25.08 -7.58 -32.85
CA LYS A 438 24.29 -8.80 -33.10
C LYS A 438 23.29 -8.60 -34.25
N ILE A 439 22.66 -7.43 -34.33
CA ILE A 439 21.74 -7.10 -35.44
C ILE A 439 22.49 -6.99 -36.77
N GLU A 440 23.67 -6.38 -36.79
CA GLU A 440 24.51 -6.24 -37.99
C GLU A 440 24.97 -7.60 -38.54
N GLN A 441 25.17 -8.60 -37.67
CA GLN A 441 25.42 -9.98 -38.08
C GLN A 441 24.23 -10.62 -38.81
N ALA A 442 23.00 -10.27 -38.40
CA ALA A 442 21.76 -10.76 -39.03
C ALA A 442 21.40 -10.00 -40.32
N ASP A 443 21.61 -8.68 -40.35
CA ASP A 443 21.45 -7.82 -41.53
C ASP A 443 22.60 -6.79 -41.61
N PRO A 444 23.61 -7.02 -42.48
CA PRO A 444 24.75 -6.13 -42.65
C PRO A 444 24.40 -4.70 -43.11
N GLN A 445 23.16 -4.45 -43.57
CA GLN A 445 22.72 -3.10 -43.93
C GLN A 445 22.41 -2.24 -42.68
N ILE A 446 22.18 -2.87 -41.53
CA ILE A 446 21.88 -2.17 -40.27
C ILE A 446 23.18 -1.87 -39.51
N THR A 447 23.98 -0.97 -40.08
CA THR A 447 25.16 -0.40 -39.41
C THR A 447 24.78 0.33 -38.12
N TRP A 448 25.76 0.65 -37.26
CA TRP A 448 25.51 1.45 -36.04
C TRP A 448 24.73 2.75 -36.31
N ALA A 449 25.05 3.47 -37.39
CA ALA A 449 24.33 4.71 -37.74
C ALA A 449 22.86 4.42 -38.09
N ARG A 450 22.62 3.38 -38.90
CA ARG A 450 21.26 2.97 -39.27
C ARG A 450 20.46 2.48 -38.07
N PHE A 451 21.09 1.72 -37.17
CA PHE A 451 20.49 1.33 -35.89
C PHE A 451 20.06 2.56 -35.08
N GLN A 452 20.91 3.58 -34.95
CA GLN A 452 20.55 4.81 -34.22
C GLN A 452 19.37 5.56 -34.85
N GLU A 453 19.28 5.61 -36.19
CA GLU A 453 18.13 6.17 -36.90
C GLU A 453 16.83 5.40 -36.58
N ILE A 454 16.89 4.06 -36.62
CA ILE A 454 15.75 3.19 -36.31
C ILE A 454 15.34 3.35 -34.84
N ILE A 455 16.29 3.39 -33.89
CA ILE A 455 15.97 3.64 -32.47
C ILE A 455 15.29 5.00 -32.29
N LYS A 456 15.76 6.05 -32.98
CA LYS A 456 15.14 7.37 -32.94
C LYS A 456 13.68 7.30 -33.43
N ASP A 457 13.44 6.69 -34.59
CA ASP A 457 12.09 6.48 -35.12
C ASP A 457 11.20 5.69 -34.15
N LEU A 458 11.72 4.64 -33.52
CA LEU A 458 10.99 3.86 -32.51
C LEU A 458 10.66 4.64 -31.24
N LYS A 459 11.53 5.57 -30.80
CA LYS A 459 11.28 6.48 -29.67
C LYS A 459 10.26 7.55 -30.01
N ASP A 460 10.32 8.08 -31.23
CA ASP A 460 9.37 9.08 -31.73
C ASP A 460 7.96 8.47 -31.80
N ARG A 461 7.85 7.23 -32.30
CA ARG A 461 6.64 6.40 -32.33
C ARG A 461 6.16 5.88 -30.96
N LYS A 462 6.92 6.13 -29.90
CA LYS A 462 6.67 5.67 -28.52
C LYS A 462 6.58 4.16 -28.33
N ILE A 463 7.23 3.39 -29.19
CA ILE A 463 7.41 1.94 -29.01
C ILE A 463 8.55 1.68 -28.04
N LEU A 464 9.62 2.49 -28.12
CA LEU A 464 10.69 2.53 -27.13
C LEU A 464 10.51 3.71 -26.17
N GLN A 465 10.50 3.41 -24.88
CA GLN A 465 10.39 4.38 -23.79
C GLN A 465 11.70 4.43 -23.02
N GLY A 466 11.91 5.52 -22.26
CA GLY A 466 13.13 5.77 -21.51
C GLY A 466 14.11 6.73 -22.21
N GLU A 467 15.04 7.26 -21.42
CA GLU A 467 16.05 8.21 -21.84
C GLU A 467 17.44 7.58 -21.89
N TYR A 468 17.85 6.92 -20.81
CA TYR A 468 19.16 6.29 -20.65
C TYR A 468 19.11 4.79 -20.90
N THR A 469 18.06 4.15 -20.40
CA THR A 469 17.75 2.73 -20.60
C THR A 469 16.42 2.63 -21.32
N LEU A 470 16.44 2.01 -22.49
CA LEU A 470 15.27 1.84 -23.34
C LEU A 470 14.59 0.50 -23.11
N TYR A 471 13.27 0.49 -23.13
CA TYR A 471 12.43 -0.70 -23.06
C TYR A 471 11.25 -0.59 -24.02
N ILE A 472 10.71 -1.74 -24.42
CA ILE A 472 9.57 -1.83 -25.35
C ILE A 472 8.26 -1.68 -24.55
N THR A 473 7.39 -0.79 -25.03
CA THR A 473 6.04 -0.59 -24.48
C THR A 473 5.00 -0.80 -25.58
N PRO A 474 3.86 -1.45 -25.27
CA PRO A 474 3.52 -2.11 -24.00
C PRO A 474 4.31 -3.41 -23.77
N LYS A 475 4.40 -3.86 -22.51
CA LYS A 475 5.09 -5.10 -22.12
C LYS A 475 4.63 -6.32 -22.92
N ALA A 476 3.33 -6.39 -23.25
CA ALA A 476 2.80 -7.46 -24.10
C ALA A 476 3.37 -7.46 -25.54
N LEU A 477 3.63 -6.28 -26.12
CA LEU A 477 4.28 -6.17 -27.43
C LEU A 477 5.73 -6.67 -27.36
N HIS A 478 6.44 -6.37 -26.26
CA HIS A 478 7.78 -6.89 -26.01
C HIS A 478 7.78 -8.42 -26.03
N ILE A 479 6.91 -9.05 -25.24
CA ILE A 479 6.82 -10.51 -25.16
C ILE A 479 6.48 -11.11 -26.53
N LYS A 480 5.55 -10.48 -27.27
CA LYS A 480 5.21 -10.91 -28.63
C LYS A 480 6.43 -10.90 -29.56
N LEU A 481 7.20 -9.82 -29.55
CA LEU A 481 8.42 -9.68 -30.36
C LEU A 481 9.51 -10.67 -29.95
N TRP A 482 9.63 -10.97 -28.67
CA TRP A 482 10.55 -11.98 -28.15
C TRP A 482 10.21 -13.38 -28.68
N ILE A 483 8.92 -13.76 -28.61
CA ILE A 483 8.41 -15.03 -29.16
C ILE A 483 8.66 -15.09 -30.67
N ASP A 484 8.36 -14.01 -31.39
CA ASP A 484 8.55 -13.95 -32.84
C ASP A 484 10.03 -14.09 -33.23
N TRP A 485 10.96 -13.55 -32.43
CA TRP A 485 12.39 -13.75 -32.67
C TRP A 485 12.76 -15.23 -32.55
N TRP A 486 12.36 -15.92 -31.48
CA TRP A 486 12.67 -17.35 -31.30
C TRP A 486 12.06 -18.23 -32.39
N ASN A 487 10.82 -17.96 -32.77
CA ASN A 487 10.14 -18.72 -33.83
C ASN A 487 10.75 -18.48 -35.22
N THR A 488 11.44 -17.36 -35.43
CA THR A 488 12.03 -17.01 -36.74
C THR A 488 13.52 -17.33 -36.83
N TYR A 489 14.28 -17.05 -35.77
CA TYR A 489 15.75 -17.07 -35.77
C TYR A 489 16.36 -18.00 -34.71
N GLY A 490 15.54 -18.65 -33.88
CA GLY A 490 16.03 -19.43 -32.74
C GLY A 490 16.60 -20.81 -33.08
N GLU A 491 16.32 -21.34 -34.28
CA GLU A 491 16.84 -22.64 -34.70
C GLU A 491 18.37 -22.58 -34.84
N GLY A 492 19.08 -23.49 -34.16
CA GLY A 492 20.55 -23.52 -34.14
C GLY A 492 21.21 -22.49 -33.24
N PHE A 493 20.48 -21.89 -32.29
CA PHE A 493 21.02 -20.93 -31.32
C PHE A 493 22.10 -21.56 -30.43
N ASP A 494 23.27 -20.90 -30.35
CA ASP A 494 24.38 -21.24 -29.45
C ASP A 494 24.43 -20.24 -28.29
N PHE A 495 24.31 -20.73 -27.05
CA PHE A 495 24.22 -19.88 -25.87
C PHE A 495 25.56 -19.22 -25.54
N GLU A 496 26.64 -19.99 -25.53
CA GLU A 496 28.00 -19.51 -25.24
C GLU A 496 28.44 -18.42 -26.23
N GLU A 497 28.25 -18.63 -27.54
CA GLU A 497 28.57 -17.66 -28.59
C GLU A 497 27.71 -16.39 -28.47
N PHE A 498 26.43 -16.53 -28.11
CA PHE A 498 25.56 -15.38 -27.97
C PHE A 498 26.01 -14.46 -26.83
N ILE A 499 26.38 -15.04 -25.67
CA ILE A 499 26.68 -14.26 -24.45
C ILE A 499 28.11 -13.72 -24.36
N GLU A 500 29.08 -14.24 -25.13
CA GLU A 500 30.51 -13.91 -25.00
C GLU A 500 30.80 -12.40 -25.06
N ASP A 501 30.07 -11.67 -25.90
CA ASP A 501 30.25 -10.23 -26.15
C ASP A 501 29.26 -9.33 -25.36
N LEU A 502 28.40 -9.89 -24.50
CA LEU A 502 27.36 -9.12 -23.81
C LEU A 502 27.86 -8.53 -22.48
N PRO A 503 27.66 -7.23 -22.22
CA PRO A 503 27.87 -6.65 -20.90
C PRO A 503 27.03 -7.34 -19.82
N ASP A 504 27.56 -7.48 -18.60
CA ASP A 504 26.94 -8.24 -17.50
C ASP A 504 25.49 -7.80 -17.21
N SER A 505 25.24 -6.49 -17.17
CA SER A 505 23.90 -5.94 -16.96
C SER A 505 22.92 -6.24 -18.09
N LEU A 506 23.41 -6.38 -19.33
CA LEU A 506 22.59 -6.78 -20.47
C LEU A 506 22.29 -8.30 -20.44
N ARG A 507 23.23 -9.12 -19.95
CA ARG A 507 23.00 -10.56 -19.74
C ARG A 507 21.90 -10.82 -18.74
N ASP A 508 21.86 -10.09 -17.63
CA ASP A 508 20.77 -10.19 -16.65
C ASP A 508 19.40 -9.96 -17.30
N TRP A 509 19.29 -8.94 -18.17
CA TRP A 509 18.05 -8.64 -18.88
C TRP A 509 17.70 -9.63 -19.99
N PHE A 510 18.69 -10.30 -20.57
CA PHE A 510 18.47 -11.44 -21.46
C PHE A 510 17.90 -12.63 -20.70
N TYR A 511 18.52 -12.99 -19.56
CA TYR A 511 18.10 -14.10 -18.72
C TYR A 511 16.65 -13.97 -18.24
N GLU A 512 16.26 -12.78 -17.78
CA GLU A 512 14.90 -12.54 -17.28
C GLU A 512 13.78 -12.81 -18.31
N MET A 513 14.07 -12.72 -19.61
CA MET A 513 13.08 -12.95 -20.66
C MET A 513 12.76 -14.43 -20.86
N PHE A 514 13.63 -15.35 -20.43
CA PHE A 514 13.39 -16.79 -20.59
C PHE A 514 12.18 -17.32 -19.84
N LYS A 515 11.65 -16.60 -18.84
CA LYS A 515 10.40 -16.98 -18.18
C LYS A 515 9.19 -17.07 -19.13
N TYR A 516 9.29 -16.52 -20.34
CA TYR A 516 8.28 -16.63 -21.40
C TYR A 516 8.59 -17.72 -22.43
N ALA A 517 9.61 -18.55 -22.23
CA ALA A 517 10.03 -19.56 -23.20
C ALA A 517 8.97 -20.64 -23.47
N SER A 518 8.00 -20.84 -22.56
CA SER A 518 6.84 -21.71 -22.78
C SER A 518 6.01 -21.34 -24.02
N GLU A 519 6.07 -20.07 -24.44
CA GLU A 519 5.29 -19.55 -25.55
C GLU A 519 5.93 -19.78 -26.94
N SER A 520 7.11 -20.41 -26.98
CA SER A 520 7.80 -20.80 -28.21
C SER A 520 8.35 -22.23 -28.09
N GLU A 521 8.02 -23.09 -29.04
CA GLU A 521 8.54 -24.47 -29.08
C GLU A 521 10.06 -24.49 -29.19
N VAL A 522 10.65 -23.56 -29.94
CA VAL A 522 12.11 -23.42 -30.10
C VAL A 522 12.76 -23.00 -28.78
N ALA A 523 12.25 -21.94 -28.13
CA ALA A 523 12.79 -21.48 -26.86
C ALA A 523 12.64 -22.54 -25.75
N SER A 524 11.52 -23.26 -25.73
CA SER A 524 11.29 -24.36 -24.78
C SER A 524 12.32 -25.48 -24.91
N ARG A 525 12.68 -25.90 -26.13
CA ARG A 525 13.74 -26.88 -26.37
C ARG A 525 15.10 -26.38 -25.87
N ILE A 526 15.44 -25.13 -26.14
CA ILE A 526 16.70 -24.52 -25.68
C ILE A 526 16.77 -24.48 -24.15
N VAL A 527 15.67 -24.16 -23.47
CA VAL A 527 15.60 -24.23 -22.00
C VAL A 527 15.89 -25.65 -21.50
N GLU A 528 15.37 -26.68 -22.17
CA GLU A 528 15.65 -28.08 -21.81
C GLU A 528 17.12 -28.46 -22.02
N GLU A 529 17.75 -27.97 -23.09
CA GLU A 529 19.18 -28.18 -23.38
C GLU A 529 20.07 -27.50 -22.34
N LEU A 530 19.79 -26.23 -22.01
CA LEU A 530 20.50 -25.45 -21.00
C LEU A 530 20.39 -26.06 -19.59
N LEU A 531 19.23 -26.62 -19.25
CA LEU A 531 19.01 -27.34 -17.99
C LEU A 531 19.42 -28.83 -18.07
N GLY A 532 19.87 -29.28 -19.23
CA GLY A 532 20.25 -30.66 -19.54
C GLY A 532 21.65 -31.03 -19.05
N GLU A 533 22.16 -32.19 -19.49
CA GLU A 533 23.50 -32.68 -19.13
C GLU A 533 24.62 -32.02 -19.93
N ALA A 534 24.30 -31.38 -21.07
CA ALA A 534 25.27 -30.62 -21.85
C ALA A 534 25.29 -29.12 -21.47
N GLY A 535 24.34 -28.66 -20.65
CA GLY A 535 24.17 -27.24 -20.34
C GLY A 535 25.10 -26.71 -19.23
N PRO A 536 25.14 -25.37 -19.03
CA PRO A 536 26.14 -24.70 -18.19
C PRO A 536 26.06 -25.07 -16.70
N PHE A 537 24.91 -25.55 -16.22
CA PHE A 537 24.69 -25.90 -14.81
C PHE A 537 25.34 -27.22 -14.38
N GLN A 538 25.92 -28.02 -15.30
CA GLN A 538 26.75 -29.16 -14.91
C GLN A 538 28.01 -28.72 -14.16
N ASN A 539 28.50 -27.51 -14.43
CA ASN A 539 29.51 -26.89 -13.59
C ASN A 539 28.86 -26.41 -12.28
N LYS A 540 29.18 -27.10 -11.17
CA LYS A 540 28.69 -26.77 -9.82
C LYS A 540 28.92 -25.31 -9.44
N ASP A 541 29.98 -24.68 -9.97
CA ASP A 541 30.31 -23.29 -9.65
C ASP A 541 29.37 -22.28 -10.32
N TYR A 542 28.66 -22.65 -11.40
CA TYR A 542 27.78 -21.71 -12.09
C TYR A 542 26.56 -21.31 -11.24
N LEU A 543 25.94 -22.25 -10.51
CA LEU A 543 24.88 -21.95 -9.54
C LEU A 543 25.37 -21.15 -8.32
N ARG A 544 26.68 -21.14 -8.05
CA ARG A 544 27.32 -20.40 -6.96
C ARG A 544 27.67 -18.96 -7.34
N LYS A 545 27.43 -18.56 -8.59
CA LYS A 545 27.54 -17.18 -9.05
C LYS A 545 26.17 -16.52 -9.09
N GLU A 546 26.15 -15.21 -8.87
CA GLU A 546 24.90 -14.45 -8.85
C GLU A 546 24.19 -14.44 -10.21
N ASP A 547 24.94 -14.30 -11.30
CA ASP A 547 24.45 -14.34 -12.68
C ASP A 547 23.86 -15.71 -13.04
N GLY A 548 24.58 -16.79 -12.76
CA GLY A 548 24.12 -18.16 -13.01
C GLY A 548 22.88 -18.52 -12.19
N ALA A 549 22.81 -18.10 -10.92
CA ALA A 549 21.66 -18.35 -10.08
C ALA A 549 20.40 -17.55 -10.51
N LYS A 550 20.58 -16.31 -10.97
CA LYS A 550 19.49 -15.52 -11.60
C LYS A 550 18.99 -16.17 -12.88
N PHE A 551 19.91 -16.62 -13.73
CA PHE A 551 19.52 -17.31 -14.97
C PHE A 551 18.77 -18.60 -14.69
N PHE A 552 19.27 -19.41 -13.75
CA PHE A 552 18.58 -20.62 -13.31
C PHE A 552 17.14 -20.35 -12.84
N LEU A 553 16.92 -19.28 -12.07
CA LEU A 553 15.58 -18.91 -11.62
C LEU A 553 14.64 -18.60 -12.80
N ALA A 554 15.11 -17.84 -13.79
CA ALA A 554 14.30 -17.52 -14.97
C ALA A 554 13.96 -18.79 -15.79
N LEU A 555 14.93 -19.70 -15.96
CA LEU A 555 14.71 -20.99 -16.61
C LEU A 555 13.75 -21.90 -15.82
N ALA A 556 13.81 -21.85 -14.48
CA ALA A 556 12.92 -22.61 -13.61
C ALA A 556 11.46 -22.15 -13.68
N GLU A 557 11.22 -20.86 -13.91
CA GLU A 557 9.87 -20.33 -14.20
C GLU A 557 9.35 -20.80 -15.56
N ALA A 558 10.24 -21.00 -16.53
CA ALA A 558 9.87 -21.44 -17.87
C ALA A 558 9.57 -22.95 -17.92
N ASN A 559 10.47 -23.77 -17.37
CA ASN A 559 10.37 -25.23 -17.36
C ASN A 559 10.74 -25.79 -15.97
N PRO A 560 9.81 -25.76 -15.00
CA PRO A 560 10.08 -26.19 -13.63
C PRO A 560 10.47 -27.68 -13.53
N LYS A 561 10.00 -28.51 -14.47
CA LYS A 561 10.33 -29.95 -14.54
C LYS A 561 11.79 -30.19 -14.91
N ALA A 562 12.29 -29.53 -15.96
CA ALA A 562 13.70 -29.62 -16.33
C ALA A 562 14.60 -29.02 -15.25
N ALA A 563 14.18 -27.91 -14.64
CA ALA A 563 14.95 -27.24 -13.59
C ALA A 563 15.08 -28.12 -12.33
N LEU A 564 14.00 -28.79 -11.93
CA LEU A 564 14.05 -29.76 -10.83
C LEU A 564 14.99 -30.93 -11.14
N LYS A 565 14.95 -31.49 -12.35
CA LYS A 565 15.91 -32.53 -12.77
C LYS A 565 17.35 -32.02 -12.68
N CYS A 566 17.62 -30.79 -13.09
CA CYS A 566 18.94 -30.16 -12.95
C CYS A 566 19.36 -30.06 -11.49
N LEU A 567 18.50 -29.54 -10.60
CA LEU A 567 18.80 -29.44 -9.17
C LEU A 567 19.04 -30.79 -8.50
N LYS A 568 18.36 -31.86 -8.94
CA LYS A 568 18.62 -33.22 -8.44
C LYS A 568 20.03 -33.71 -8.78
N ARG A 569 20.56 -33.35 -9.96
CA ARG A 569 21.94 -33.68 -10.37
C ARG A 569 22.99 -32.76 -9.73
N THR A 570 22.61 -31.55 -9.34
CA THR A 570 23.51 -30.56 -8.72
C THR A 570 23.34 -30.50 -7.21
N VAL A 571 22.51 -29.60 -6.69
CA VAL A 571 22.27 -29.34 -5.26
C VAL A 571 21.86 -30.61 -4.51
N GLY A 572 21.07 -31.48 -5.14
CA GLY A 572 20.65 -32.76 -4.57
C GLY A 572 21.76 -33.80 -4.41
N ALA A 573 22.91 -33.61 -5.08
CA ALA A 573 24.09 -34.48 -4.97
C ALA A 573 25.19 -33.91 -4.06
N TRP A 574 24.98 -32.73 -3.47
CA TRP A 574 25.95 -32.08 -2.58
C TRP A 574 25.85 -32.62 -1.14
N SER A 575 26.99 -32.69 -0.46
CA SER A 575 27.08 -33.00 0.97
C SER A 575 26.50 -31.89 1.86
N LYS A 576 26.20 -32.20 3.14
CA LYS A 576 25.71 -31.21 4.11
C LYS A 576 26.68 -30.03 4.26
N GLU A 577 27.98 -30.32 4.26
CA GLU A 577 29.05 -29.31 4.34
C GLU A 577 29.11 -28.41 3.11
N GLU A 578 28.91 -28.97 1.91
CA GLU A 578 28.81 -28.18 0.68
C GLU A 578 27.55 -27.28 0.67
N LEU A 579 26.41 -27.78 1.16
CA LEU A 579 25.17 -27.01 1.27
C LEU A 579 25.28 -25.87 2.29
N LEU A 580 25.99 -26.09 3.41
CA LEU A 580 26.27 -25.05 4.42
C LEU A 580 27.17 -23.93 3.86
N ARG A 581 28.12 -24.27 2.98
CA ARG A 581 29.01 -23.30 2.33
C ARG A 581 28.36 -22.58 1.14
N PHE A 582 27.21 -23.03 0.67
CA PHE A 582 26.48 -22.40 -0.42
C PHE A 582 25.80 -21.12 0.07
N THR A 583 26.41 -19.96 -0.20
CA THR A 583 25.90 -18.65 0.21
C THR A 583 25.37 -17.86 -0.99
N THR A 584 26.24 -17.48 -1.94
CA THR A 584 25.86 -16.80 -3.19
C THR A 584 25.00 -17.69 -4.06
N GLY A 585 23.88 -17.17 -4.57
CA GLY A 585 22.93 -17.92 -5.42
C GLY A 585 21.93 -18.81 -4.67
N ARG A 586 22.20 -19.20 -3.41
CA ARG A 586 21.32 -20.06 -2.60
C ARG A 586 19.89 -19.56 -2.55
N ARG A 587 19.72 -18.25 -2.36
CA ARG A 587 18.39 -17.64 -2.28
C ARG A 587 17.57 -17.82 -3.56
N LYS A 588 18.19 -17.68 -4.74
CA LYS A 588 17.52 -17.87 -6.02
C LYS A 588 17.11 -19.34 -6.22
N VAL A 589 17.94 -20.28 -5.76
CA VAL A 589 17.59 -21.72 -5.76
C VAL A 589 16.43 -22.01 -4.82
N VAL A 590 16.41 -21.43 -3.62
CA VAL A 590 15.28 -21.57 -2.69
C VAL A 590 13.98 -21.01 -3.31
N TRP A 591 14.04 -19.84 -3.95
CA TRP A 591 12.90 -19.29 -4.67
C TRP A 591 12.45 -20.15 -5.85
N ALA A 592 13.40 -20.70 -6.63
CA ALA A 592 13.08 -21.64 -7.70
C ALA A 592 12.38 -22.89 -7.14
N LEU A 593 12.88 -23.48 -6.04
CA LEU A 593 12.27 -24.64 -5.39
C LEU A 593 10.89 -24.33 -4.81
N GLU A 594 10.67 -23.13 -4.25
CA GLU A 594 9.35 -22.68 -3.78
C GLU A 594 8.35 -22.63 -4.94
N LYS A 595 8.76 -22.11 -6.11
CA LYS A 595 7.95 -22.08 -7.34
C LYS A 595 7.69 -23.48 -7.91
N ILE A 596 8.71 -24.33 -7.95
CA ILE A 596 8.62 -25.72 -8.43
C ILE A 596 7.70 -26.54 -7.54
N ALA A 597 7.80 -26.41 -6.21
CA ALA A 597 7.02 -27.18 -5.25
C ALA A 597 5.51 -26.88 -5.32
N MET A 598 5.08 -25.81 -6.01
CA MET A 598 3.66 -25.54 -6.21
C MET A 598 2.98 -26.57 -7.10
N TRP A 599 3.71 -27.14 -8.06
CA TRP A 599 3.18 -28.08 -9.03
C TRP A 599 3.08 -29.49 -8.40
N ARG A 600 1.89 -30.08 -8.43
CA ARG A 600 1.59 -31.36 -7.76
C ARG A 600 2.59 -32.47 -8.10
N GLU A 601 2.94 -32.61 -9.39
CA GLU A 601 3.85 -33.65 -9.87
C GLU A 601 5.31 -33.45 -9.46
N LEU A 602 5.71 -32.20 -9.20
CA LEU A 602 7.09 -31.83 -8.88
C LEU A 602 7.34 -31.69 -7.38
N PHE A 603 6.26 -31.59 -6.59
CA PHE A 603 6.29 -31.38 -5.15
C PHE A 603 7.24 -32.33 -4.39
N PRO A 604 7.18 -33.68 -4.55
CA PRO A 604 7.91 -34.58 -3.65
C PRO A 604 9.42 -34.36 -3.69
N ASP A 605 9.98 -34.18 -4.89
CA ASP A 605 11.41 -33.99 -5.07
C ASP A 605 11.85 -32.57 -4.70
N ALA A 606 11.04 -31.55 -5.02
CA ALA A 606 11.33 -30.17 -4.61
C ALA A 606 11.34 -30.02 -3.09
N ALA A 607 10.37 -30.64 -2.39
CA ALA A 607 10.29 -30.64 -0.94
C ALA A 607 11.49 -31.35 -0.29
N ARG A 608 12.01 -32.45 -0.89
CA ARG A 608 13.24 -33.11 -0.42
C ARG A 608 14.48 -32.25 -0.57
N LEU A 609 14.62 -31.52 -1.67
CA LEU A 609 15.73 -30.58 -1.87
C LEU A 609 15.66 -29.41 -0.88
N LEU A 610 14.46 -28.89 -0.60
CA LEU A 610 14.25 -27.88 0.45
C LEU A 610 14.57 -28.44 1.85
N LEU A 611 14.21 -29.69 2.14
CA LEU A 611 14.57 -30.36 3.40
C LEU A 611 16.10 -30.50 3.55
N ALA A 612 16.81 -30.87 2.49
CA ALA A 612 18.27 -30.96 2.50
C ALA A 612 18.93 -29.59 2.70
N LEU A 613 18.43 -28.54 2.04
CA LEU A 613 18.89 -27.17 2.25
C LEU A 613 18.57 -26.67 3.67
N GLY A 614 17.40 -27.00 4.22
CA GLY A 614 16.99 -26.64 5.57
C GLY A 614 17.76 -27.37 6.68
N GLU A 615 18.20 -28.61 6.44
CA GLU A 615 19.16 -29.30 7.32
C GLU A 615 20.51 -28.55 7.39
N ALA A 616 20.88 -27.88 6.30
CA ALA A 616 22.08 -27.07 6.13
C ALA A 616 21.75 -25.56 6.12
N GLU A 617 20.93 -25.10 7.06
CA GLU A 617 20.50 -23.70 7.12
C GLU A 617 21.65 -22.75 7.49
N ASN A 618 21.79 -21.65 6.74
CA ASN A 618 22.84 -20.65 6.94
C ASN A 618 22.34 -19.19 6.84
N GLU A 619 21.02 -18.97 6.76
CA GLU A 619 20.42 -17.63 6.68
C GLU A 619 19.60 -17.27 7.94
N PRO A 620 19.75 -16.05 8.52
CA PRO A 620 19.10 -15.67 9.79
C PRO A 620 17.63 -15.25 9.67
N TRP A 621 17.10 -15.12 8.45
CA TRP A 621 15.76 -14.60 8.15
C TRP A 621 14.73 -15.74 8.04
N SER A 622 13.46 -15.48 8.35
CA SER A 622 12.41 -16.52 8.43
C SER A 622 11.99 -17.12 7.07
N ASN A 623 12.23 -16.45 5.95
CA ASN A 623 11.92 -16.92 4.59
C ASN A 623 13.08 -17.69 3.93
N ASN A 624 13.91 -18.34 4.74
CA ASN A 624 15.00 -19.23 4.32
C ASN A 624 14.49 -20.63 3.92
N ALA A 625 15.39 -21.55 3.57
CA ALA A 625 15.03 -22.90 3.11
C ALA A 625 14.20 -23.66 4.15
N SER A 626 14.57 -23.57 5.42
CA SER A 626 13.85 -24.19 6.54
C SER A 626 12.43 -23.66 6.67
N GLY A 627 12.26 -22.33 6.59
CA GLY A 627 10.95 -21.68 6.67
C GLY A 627 10.07 -21.95 5.44
N VAL A 628 10.65 -22.03 4.24
CA VAL A 628 9.92 -22.45 3.03
C VAL A 628 9.46 -23.89 3.15
N PHE A 629 10.34 -24.82 3.57
CA PHE A 629 9.98 -26.23 3.77
C PHE A 629 8.82 -26.40 4.75
N VAL A 630 8.88 -25.76 5.93
CA VAL A 630 7.81 -25.84 6.94
C VAL A 630 6.47 -25.34 6.37
N ARG A 631 6.47 -24.23 5.63
CA ARG A 631 5.25 -23.64 5.05
C ARG A 631 4.57 -24.53 4.00
N LEU A 632 5.31 -25.43 3.34
CA LEU A 632 4.73 -26.41 2.40
C LEU A 632 3.67 -27.31 3.05
N PHE A 633 3.76 -27.54 4.36
CA PHE A 633 2.84 -28.41 5.10
C PHE A 633 1.62 -27.68 5.66
N SER A 634 1.48 -26.37 5.41
CA SER A 634 0.28 -25.63 5.80
C SER A 634 -1.00 -26.27 5.22
N PRO A 635 -2.03 -26.52 6.05
CA PRO A 635 -3.30 -27.09 5.62
C PRO A 635 -4.26 -26.02 5.08
N ALA A 636 -3.77 -24.80 4.87
CA ALA A 636 -4.55 -23.69 4.33
C ALA A 636 -5.12 -24.07 2.95
N PRO A 637 -6.42 -23.82 2.67
CA PRO A 637 -7.04 -24.11 1.39
C PRO A 637 -7.00 -22.92 0.42
N GLY A 638 -7.16 -23.19 -0.87
CA GLY A 638 -7.36 -22.17 -1.91
C GLY A 638 -6.13 -21.29 -2.13
N LYS A 639 -6.33 -19.98 -2.25
CA LYS A 639 -5.27 -19.01 -2.62
C LYS A 639 -4.11 -18.91 -1.62
N VAL A 640 -4.32 -19.37 -0.39
CA VAL A 640 -3.29 -19.41 0.66
C VAL A 640 -2.64 -20.78 0.81
N ALA A 641 -3.11 -21.81 0.08
CA ALA A 641 -2.49 -23.12 0.07
C ALA A 641 -1.08 -23.03 -0.55
N PRO A 642 -0.07 -23.73 -0.04
CA PRO A 642 1.31 -23.60 -0.52
C PRO A 642 1.59 -24.32 -1.85
N THR A 643 0.74 -25.28 -2.23
CA THR A 643 0.93 -26.15 -3.41
C THR A 643 -0.40 -26.76 -3.87
N GLU A 644 -0.45 -27.25 -5.11
CA GLU A 644 -1.50 -28.11 -5.65
C GLU A 644 -1.55 -29.49 -4.98
N ALA A 645 -0.42 -29.99 -4.48
CA ALA A 645 -0.36 -31.30 -3.83
C ALA A 645 -1.31 -31.32 -2.62
N SER A 646 -2.14 -32.35 -2.48
CA SER A 646 -3.03 -32.47 -1.33
C SER A 646 -2.24 -32.77 -0.05
N PRO A 647 -2.76 -32.47 1.15
CA PRO A 647 -2.08 -32.82 2.39
C PRO A 647 -1.62 -34.28 2.44
N GLN A 648 -2.43 -35.22 1.93
CA GLN A 648 -2.11 -36.65 1.87
C GLN A 648 -0.87 -36.94 1.01
N GLU A 649 -0.65 -36.18 -0.07
CA GLU A 649 0.54 -36.31 -0.93
C GLU A 649 1.78 -35.67 -0.30
N ARG A 650 1.59 -34.74 0.64
CA ARG A 650 2.67 -34.09 1.39
C ARG A 650 3.18 -34.96 2.54
N LEU A 651 2.29 -35.71 3.19
CA LEU A 651 2.61 -36.54 4.38
C LEU A 651 3.84 -37.45 4.25
N PRO A 652 4.11 -38.13 3.11
CA PRO A 652 5.30 -38.97 2.98
C PRO A 652 6.61 -38.21 3.24
N ILE A 653 6.71 -36.95 2.81
CA ILE A 653 7.91 -36.13 3.02
C ILE A 653 8.02 -35.65 4.47
N LEU A 654 6.87 -35.33 5.10
CA LEU A 654 6.83 -35.01 6.54
C LEU A 654 7.29 -36.21 7.37
N LYS A 655 6.81 -37.40 7.01
CA LYS A 655 7.22 -38.67 7.64
C LYS A 655 8.71 -38.92 7.47
N GLU A 656 9.26 -38.72 6.26
CA GLU A 656 10.70 -38.82 5.99
C GLU A 656 11.53 -37.89 6.88
N ALA A 657 11.10 -36.63 7.06
CA ALA A 657 11.77 -35.67 7.93
C ALA A 657 11.77 -36.10 9.40
N LEU A 658 10.61 -36.56 9.89
CA LEU A 658 10.44 -37.06 11.25
C LEU A 658 11.29 -38.32 11.51
N GLU A 659 11.32 -39.28 10.58
CA GLU A 659 12.02 -40.56 10.73
C GLU A 659 13.53 -40.47 10.43
N SER A 660 14.04 -39.28 10.14
CA SER A 660 15.44 -39.04 9.82
C SER A 660 16.39 -39.36 10.98
N ARG A 661 17.60 -39.81 10.64
CA ARG A 661 18.71 -39.94 11.59
C ARG A 661 19.30 -38.58 12.00
N SER A 662 19.17 -37.54 11.17
CA SER A 662 19.60 -36.17 11.50
C SER A 662 18.62 -35.51 12.48
N LYS A 663 19.15 -35.00 13.59
CA LYS A 663 18.38 -34.20 14.56
C LYS A 663 17.75 -32.96 13.92
N GLU A 664 18.49 -32.28 13.05
CA GLU A 664 18.02 -31.06 12.39
C GLU A 664 16.81 -31.34 11.49
N ARG A 665 16.81 -32.44 10.73
CA ARG A 665 15.64 -32.85 9.94
C ARG A 665 14.45 -33.21 10.81
N ARG A 666 14.66 -33.91 11.93
CA ARG A 666 13.57 -34.24 12.87
C ARG A 666 12.94 -32.99 13.48
N MET A 667 13.76 -32.03 13.91
CA MET A 667 13.28 -30.73 14.38
C MET A 667 12.52 -29.95 13.30
N LEU A 668 12.99 -29.97 12.04
CA LEU A 668 12.24 -29.41 10.91
C LEU A 668 10.90 -30.13 10.70
N GLY A 669 10.88 -31.46 10.86
CA GLY A 669 9.67 -32.28 10.81
C GLY A 669 8.67 -31.92 11.91
N LEU A 670 9.12 -31.68 13.15
CA LEU A 670 8.28 -31.22 14.26
C LEU A 670 7.68 -29.84 13.97
N ARG A 671 8.50 -28.90 13.49
CA ARG A 671 8.01 -27.57 13.05
C ARG A 671 7.01 -27.65 11.90
N ALA A 672 7.22 -28.56 10.96
CA ALA A 672 6.29 -28.83 9.87
C ALA A 672 4.99 -29.49 10.36
N CYS A 673 5.03 -30.37 11.38
CA CYS A 673 3.83 -30.89 12.04
C CYS A 673 3.06 -29.78 12.73
N ASN A 674 3.75 -28.89 13.44
CA ASN A 674 3.14 -27.73 14.08
C ASN A 674 2.38 -26.88 13.04
N GLN A 675 3.01 -26.58 11.89
CA GLN A 675 2.38 -25.86 10.78
C GLN A 675 1.20 -26.64 10.16
N ALA A 676 1.32 -27.96 10.03
CA ALA A 676 0.30 -28.83 9.44
C ALA A 676 -0.95 -29.00 10.32
N LEU A 677 -0.84 -28.70 11.61
CA LEU A 677 -1.93 -28.75 12.59
C LEU A 677 -2.57 -27.37 12.85
N GLU A 678 -2.10 -26.30 12.20
CA GLU A 678 -2.72 -24.97 12.26
C GLU A 678 -4.14 -25.00 11.69
N SER A 679 -5.10 -24.39 12.40
CA SER A 679 -6.54 -24.43 12.07
C SER A 679 -7.23 -23.08 12.11
N GLN A 680 -6.57 -22.02 12.57
CA GLN A 680 -7.18 -20.70 12.81
C GLN A 680 -6.60 -19.61 11.90
N HIS A 681 -5.29 -19.57 11.70
CA HIS A 681 -4.62 -18.45 11.03
C HIS A 681 -3.72 -18.88 9.88
N PHE A 682 -4.02 -18.39 8.67
CA PHE A 682 -3.23 -18.67 7.47
C PHE A 682 -2.77 -17.39 6.79
N VAL A 683 -1.47 -17.28 6.54
CA VAL A 683 -0.84 -16.16 5.82
C VAL A 683 0.14 -16.70 4.79
N ARG A 684 0.12 -16.15 3.57
CA ARG A 684 1.06 -16.49 2.49
C ARG A 684 1.45 -15.22 1.73
N MET A 685 2.73 -15.10 1.35
CA MET A 685 3.17 -14.09 0.38
C MET A 685 2.79 -14.54 -1.04
N ILE A 686 2.13 -13.66 -1.78
CA ILE A 686 1.64 -13.85 -3.16
C ILE A 686 2.78 -13.55 -4.14
N GLY A 687 2.85 -14.27 -5.26
CA GLY A 687 3.74 -13.97 -6.40
C GLY A 687 4.53 -15.15 -6.97
N ALA A 688 4.77 -16.19 -6.18
CA ALA A 688 5.52 -17.37 -6.67
C ALA A 688 4.67 -18.29 -7.57
N GLU A 689 3.35 -18.13 -7.54
CA GLU A 689 2.39 -18.75 -8.46
C GLU A 689 2.40 -18.15 -9.87
N TYR A 690 3.00 -16.96 -10.06
CA TYR A 690 3.12 -16.33 -11.37
C TYR A 690 4.48 -16.71 -11.99
N GLN A 691 4.43 -17.52 -13.04
CA GLN A 691 5.59 -18.07 -13.75
C GLN A 691 5.38 -17.80 -15.25
N GLY A 692 5.75 -16.60 -15.72
CA GLY A 692 5.47 -16.18 -17.09
C GLY A 692 3.97 -16.20 -17.43
N PHE A 693 3.63 -16.82 -18.57
CA PHE A 693 2.26 -16.97 -19.06
C PHE A 693 1.58 -18.28 -18.65
N HIS A 694 2.27 -19.16 -17.92
CA HIS A 694 1.68 -20.39 -17.39
C HIS A 694 0.37 -20.12 -16.65
N GLU A 695 -0.60 -21.02 -16.82
CA GLU A 695 -1.78 -21.03 -15.96
C GLU A 695 -1.33 -21.06 -14.49
N THR A 696 -1.99 -20.28 -13.63
CA THR A 696 -1.66 -20.34 -12.20
C THR A 696 -1.92 -21.75 -11.69
N PRO A 697 -1.01 -22.34 -10.88
CA PRO A 697 -1.25 -23.64 -10.25
C PRO A 697 -2.62 -23.67 -9.57
N GLN A 698 -3.37 -24.75 -9.75
CA GLN A 698 -4.66 -24.96 -9.10
C GLN A 698 -4.46 -25.35 -7.63
N LEU A 699 -4.07 -24.34 -6.84
CA LEU A 699 -3.70 -24.51 -5.43
C LEU A 699 -4.77 -25.30 -4.67
N TRP A 700 -4.29 -26.24 -3.85
CA TRP A 700 -5.14 -27.25 -3.25
C TRP A 700 -6.33 -26.62 -2.50
N THR A 701 -7.53 -27.10 -2.83
CA THR A 701 -8.76 -26.80 -2.11
C THR A 701 -9.44 -28.12 -1.78
N PRO A 702 -9.80 -28.39 -0.52
CA PRO A 702 -10.41 -29.65 -0.13
C PRO A 702 -11.75 -29.83 -0.85
N LYS A 703 -11.99 -31.00 -1.41
CA LYS A 703 -13.28 -31.31 -2.05
C LYS A 703 -14.41 -31.38 -1.02
N THR A 704 -14.08 -31.81 0.18
CA THR A 704 -14.96 -31.86 1.34
C THR A 704 -14.17 -31.50 2.59
N TYR A 705 -14.83 -30.98 3.62
CA TYR A 705 -14.19 -30.79 4.93
C TYR A 705 -13.58 -32.08 5.50
N GLY A 706 -14.10 -33.26 5.14
CA GLY A 706 -13.56 -34.55 5.54
C GLY A 706 -12.09 -34.75 5.11
N GLU A 707 -11.69 -34.26 3.93
CA GLU A 707 -10.31 -34.36 3.45
C GLU A 707 -9.32 -33.59 4.34
N LEU A 708 -9.74 -32.40 4.80
CA LEU A 708 -8.97 -31.57 5.72
C LEU A 708 -8.90 -32.20 7.12
N PHE A 709 -10.04 -32.73 7.61
CA PHE A 709 -10.08 -33.40 8.91
C PHE A 709 -9.20 -34.66 8.93
N ASP A 710 -9.23 -35.45 7.86
CA ASP A 710 -8.35 -36.61 7.72
C ASP A 710 -6.87 -36.23 7.65
N ALA A 711 -6.54 -35.07 7.06
CA ALA A 711 -5.17 -34.55 7.06
C ALA A 711 -4.69 -34.27 8.50
N TYR A 712 -5.46 -33.51 9.28
CA TYR A 712 -5.17 -33.25 10.69
C TYR A 712 -5.03 -34.54 11.49
N ARG A 713 -5.99 -35.46 11.34
CA ARG A 713 -5.98 -36.77 12.01
C ARG A 713 -4.70 -37.55 11.72
N LYS A 714 -4.28 -37.61 10.45
CA LYS A 714 -3.07 -38.34 10.05
C LYS A 714 -1.79 -37.71 10.61
N VAL A 715 -1.66 -36.38 10.59
CA VAL A 715 -0.50 -35.69 11.18
C VAL A 715 -0.46 -35.91 12.68
N TRP A 716 -1.59 -35.72 13.37
CA TRP A 716 -1.72 -35.92 14.81
C TRP A 716 -1.33 -37.33 15.23
N GLN A 717 -1.90 -38.35 14.57
CA GLN A 717 -1.58 -39.75 14.85
C GLN A 717 -0.12 -40.12 14.50
N MET A 718 0.44 -39.53 13.44
CA MET A 718 1.83 -39.75 13.05
C MET A 718 2.79 -39.20 14.11
N LEU A 719 2.53 -38.00 14.63
CA LEU A 719 3.30 -37.43 15.73
C LEU A 719 3.14 -38.25 17.01
N TYR A 720 1.90 -38.66 17.32
CA TYR A 720 1.58 -39.35 18.57
C TYR A 720 2.27 -40.71 18.69
N LYS A 721 2.26 -41.50 17.60
CA LYS A 721 2.92 -42.82 17.54
C LYS A 721 4.41 -42.77 17.84
N ARG A 722 5.06 -41.63 17.59
CA ARG A 722 6.51 -41.46 17.77
C ARG A 722 6.90 -40.85 19.09
N LEU A 723 5.93 -40.41 19.90
CA LEU A 723 6.19 -39.65 21.11
C LEU A 723 7.17 -40.37 22.05
N ASN A 724 7.03 -41.68 22.24
CA ASN A 724 7.90 -42.47 23.12
C ASN A 724 9.28 -42.82 22.52
N GLU A 725 9.46 -42.63 21.21
CA GLU A 725 10.71 -42.90 20.50
C GLU A 725 11.61 -41.66 20.38
N LEU A 726 11.05 -40.47 20.63
CA LEU A 726 11.77 -39.20 20.51
C LEU A 726 12.71 -38.96 21.71
N PRO A 727 13.91 -38.40 21.46
CA PRO A 727 14.78 -37.86 22.51
C PRO A 727 14.07 -36.80 23.36
N ASP A 728 14.53 -36.56 24.59
CA ASP A 728 13.80 -35.76 25.59
C ASP A 728 13.43 -34.35 25.11
N ASP A 729 14.33 -33.62 24.46
CA ASP A 729 14.07 -32.27 23.95
C ASP A 729 13.07 -32.27 22.78
N GLU A 730 13.25 -33.19 21.82
CA GLU A 730 12.32 -33.40 20.69
C GLU A 730 10.93 -33.86 21.17
N ARG A 731 10.89 -34.68 22.23
CA ARG A 731 9.66 -35.19 22.85
C ARG A 731 8.89 -34.08 23.55
N GLN A 732 9.58 -33.18 24.27
CA GLN A 732 8.93 -32.01 24.88
C GLN A 732 8.37 -31.06 23.82
N GLU A 733 9.09 -30.86 22.71
CA GLU A 733 8.56 -30.07 21.59
C GLU A 733 7.29 -30.72 20.99
N ALA A 734 7.28 -32.04 20.81
CA ALA A 734 6.08 -32.75 20.35
C ALA A 734 4.88 -32.60 21.32
N VAL A 735 5.12 -32.65 22.64
CA VAL A 735 4.08 -32.42 23.66
C VAL A 735 3.54 -30.99 23.54
N ASN A 736 4.41 -29.99 23.43
CA ASN A 736 3.98 -28.59 23.25
C ASN A 736 3.12 -28.43 21.99
N ILE A 737 3.48 -29.07 20.87
CA ILE A 737 2.67 -29.06 19.64
C ILE A 737 1.26 -29.61 19.88
N PHE A 738 1.10 -30.68 20.66
CA PHE A 738 -0.24 -31.20 20.98
C PHE A 738 -1.07 -30.21 21.79
N LEU A 739 -0.47 -29.58 22.80
CA LEU A 739 -1.14 -28.59 23.63
C LEU A 739 -1.54 -27.36 22.80
N ASP A 740 -0.58 -26.75 22.10
CA ASP A 740 -0.80 -25.54 21.28
C ASP A 740 -1.86 -25.73 20.19
N ARG A 741 -2.07 -26.96 19.71
CA ARG A 741 -3.01 -27.29 18.62
C ARG A 741 -4.31 -27.89 19.11
N ALA A 742 -4.43 -28.26 20.38
CA ALA A 742 -5.62 -28.89 20.94
C ALA A 742 -6.84 -27.98 20.82
N GLY A 743 -6.75 -26.71 21.26
CA GLY A 743 -7.89 -25.79 21.23
C GLY A 743 -8.43 -25.46 19.85
N GLY A 744 -7.56 -25.43 18.83
CA GLY A 744 -8.00 -25.28 17.44
C GLY A 744 -8.71 -26.52 16.91
N LEU A 745 -8.13 -27.71 17.12
CA LEU A 745 -8.62 -28.95 16.54
C LEU A 745 -9.83 -29.55 17.28
N VAL A 746 -9.98 -29.31 18.59
CA VAL A 746 -11.12 -29.82 19.38
C VAL A 746 -12.46 -29.18 18.97
N GLN A 747 -12.41 -27.99 18.34
CA GLN A 747 -13.59 -27.35 17.76
C GLN A 747 -14.13 -28.10 16.52
N ILE A 748 -13.32 -28.97 15.91
CA ILE A 748 -13.72 -29.82 14.80
C ILE A 748 -14.32 -31.11 15.38
N GLN A 749 -15.65 -31.25 15.30
CA GLN A 749 -16.38 -32.38 15.90
C GLN A 749 -15.81 -33.76 15.55
N ASN A 750 -15.33 -33.95 14.31
CA ASN A 750 -14.76 -35.22 13.83
C ASN A 750 -13.37 -35.55 14.41
N LEU A 751 -12.72 -34.59 15.07
CA LEU A 751 -11.40 -34.70 15.67
C LEU A 751 -11.43 -34.54 17.20
N ALA A 752 -12.49 -33.95 17.75
CA ALA A 752 -12.63 -33.65 19.17
C ALA A 752 -12.37 -34.85 20.08
N ASP A 753 -12.98 -36.01 19.77
CA ASP A 753 -12.79 -37.22 20.58
C ASP A 753 -11.31 -37.65 20.61
N MET A 754 -10.62 -37.65 19.46
CA MET A 754 -9.20 -37.99 19.35
C MET A 754 -8.30 -37.01 20.14
N VAL A 755 -8.60 -35.71 20.09
CA VAL A 755 -7.84 -34.69 20.82
C VAL A 755 -8.00 -34.92 22.32
N ILE A 756 -9.22 -35.10 22.82
CA ILE A 756 -9.50 -35.35 24.24
C ILE A 756 -8.84 -36.64 24.72
N ASP A 757 -8.94 -37.72 23.94
CA ASP A 757 -8.30 -39.00 24.25
C ASP A 757 -6.77 -38.82 24.35
N THR A 758 -6.17 -38.08 23.41
CA THR A 758 -4.73 -37.79 23.43
C THR A 758 -4.32 -36.96 24.65
N LEU A 759 -5.08 -35.92 25.01
CA LEU A 759 -4.79 -35.12 26.21
C LEU A 759 -4.88 -35.97 27.48
N SER A 760 -5.88 -36.85 27.57
CA SER A 760 -6.05 -37.80 28.68
C SER A 760 -4.84 -38.74 28.77
N GLU A 761 -4.45 -39.37 27.66
CA GLU A 761 -3.29 -40.26 27.61
C GLU A 761 -1.96 -39.54 27.88
N LEU A 762 -1.82 -38.28 27.46
CA LEU A 762 -0.64 -37.45 27.75
C LEU A 762 -0.53 -37.15 29.25
N ALA A 763 -1.63 -36.87 29.93
CA ALA A 763 -1.62 -36.60 31.37
C ALA A 763 -1.14 -37.80 32.22
N GLU A 764 -1.28 -39.02 31.71
CA GLU A 764 -0.78 -40.25 32.36
C GLU A 764 0.73 -40.48 32.15
N LYS A 765 1.38 -39.76 31.22
CA LYS A 765 2.81 -39.95 30.95
C LYS A 765 3.65 -39.22 31.99
N SER A 766 4.57 -39.94 32.63
CA SER A 766 5.46 -39.38 33.67
C SER A 766 6.39 -38.25 33.19
N TYR A 767 6.62 -38.12 31.87
CA TYR A 767 7.42 -37.06 31.27
C TYR A 767 6.61 -35.84 30.84
N VAL A 768 5.29 -35.87 31.00
CA VAL A 768 4.37 -34.75 30.74
C VAL A 768 3.97 -34.15 32.08
N ASP A 769 4.01 -32.83 32.17
CA ASP A 769 3.47 -32.12 33.32
C ASP A 769 1.94 -32.06 33.19
N SER A 770 1.22 -32.81 34.04
CA SER A 770 -0.24 -32.84 34.04
C SER A 770 -0.86 -31.46 34.29
N LYS A 771 -0.15 -30.53 34.95
CA LYS A 771 -0.60 -29.14 35.13
C LYS A 771 -0.71 -28.41 33.79
N LYS A 772 0.18 -28.69 32.83
CA LYS A 772 0.10 -28.11 31.48
C LYS A 772 -1.12 -28.62 30.72
N VAL A 773 -1.41 -29.91 30.83
CA VAL A 773 -2.61 -30.52 30.21
C VAL A 773 -3.88 -29.92 30.81
N LEU A 774 -3.95 -29.82 32.14
CA LEU A 774 -5.09 -29.22 32.84
C LEU A 774 -5.28 -27.75 32.48
N SER A 775 -4.19 -26.98 32.40
CA SER A 775 -4.21 -25.57 31.95
C SER A 775 -4.80 -25.45 30.55
N GLU A 776 -4.36 -26.29 29.61
CA GLU A 776 -4.88 -26.30 28.24
C GLU A 776 -6.38 -26.65 28.21
N VAL A 777 -6.81 -27.69 28.93
CA VAL A 777 -8.24 -28.07 29.01
C VAL A 777 -9.09 -26.91 29.55
N ILE A 778 -8.60 -26.17 30.54
CA ILE A 778 -9.30 -25.01 31.11
C ILE A 778 -9.36 -23.86 30.09
N GLN A 779 -8.26 -23.57 29.39
CA GLN A 779 -8.23 -22.56 28.32
C GLN A 779 -9.22 -22.88 27.21
N ILE A 780 -9.29 -24.14 26.78
CA ILE A 780 -10.24 -24.59 25.77
C ILE A 780 -11.68 -24.39 26.25
N LEU A 781 -12.00 -24.81 27.48
CA LEU A 781 -13.33 -24.64 28.05
C LEU A 781 -13.71 -23.15 28.18
N HIS A 782 -12.74 -22.29 28.54
CA HIS A 782 -12.98 -20.86 28.70
C HIS A 782 -13.16 -20.14 27.35
N TYR A 783 -12.20 -20.28 26.42
CA TYR A 783 -12.19 -19.52 25.17
C TYR A 783 -13.01 -20.15 24.04
N ASN A 784 -13.25 -21.45 24.09
CA ASN A 784 -13.95 -22.19 23.02
C ASN A 784 -15.21 -22.91 23.51
N GLY A 785 -15.41 -23.08 24.82
CA GLY A 785 -16.46 -23.93 25.39
C GLY A 785 -17.88 -23.63 24.93
N GLU A 786 -18.24 -22.35 24.74
CA GLU A 786 -19.56 -21.96 24.22
C GLU A 786 -19.82 -22.43 22.79
N ARG A 787 -18.77 -22.62 21.99
CA ARG A 787 -18.86 -23.06 20.58
C ARG A 787 -18.81 -24.59 20.45
N LEU A 788 -18.46 -25.30 21.52
CA LEU A 788 -18.33 -26.75 21.51
C LEU A 788 -19.70 -27.43 21.62
N PRO A 789 -19.93 -28.55 20.91
CA PRO A 789 -21.11 -29.38 21.14
C PRO A 789 -21.19 -29.85 22.60
N LEU A 790 -22.40 -29.91 23.16
CA LEU A 790 -22.63 -30.25 24.58
C LEU A 790 -21.89 -31.54 25.00
N ARG A 791 -21.93 -32.60 24.17
CA ARG A 791 -21.21 -33.85 24.44
C ARG A 791 -19.69 -33.65 24.57
N ILE A 792 -19.09 -32.84 23.71
CA ILE A 792 -17.64 -32.58 23.70
C ILE A 792 -17.25 -31.72 24.90
N ARG A 793 -18.05 -30.68 25.18
CA ARG A 793 -17.90 -29.85 26.38
C ARG A 793 -17.96 -30.69 27.65
N GLN A 794 -18.95 -31.57 27.79
CA GLN A 794 -19.08 -32.48 28.93
C GLN A 794 -17.89 -33.42 29.07
N ARG A 795 -17.31 -33.93 27.96
CA ARG A 795 -16.09 -34.76 28.03
C ARG A 795 -14.87 -33.96 28.52
N LEU A 796 -14.72 -32.71 28.08
CA LEU A 796 -13.65 -31.84 28.58
C LEU A 796 -13.88 -31.43 30.04
N GLU A 797 -15.13 -31.20 30.45
CA GLU A 797 -15.49 -30.96 31.85
C GLU A 797 -15.15 -32.20 32.71
N GLN A 798 -15.47 -33.41 32.25
CA GLN A 798 -15.07 -34.65 32.93
C GLN A 798 -13.55 -34.80 33.00
N LEU A 799 -12.82 -34.58 31.90
CA LEU A 799 -11.36 -34.63 31.91
C LEU A 799 -10.76 -33.58 32.88
N LYS A 800 -11.35 -32.37 32.93
CA LYS A 800 -10.96 -31.34 33.90
C LYS A 800 -11.17 -31.83 35.33
N GLU A 801 -12.29 -32.47 35.64
CA GLU A 801 -12.58 -33.04 36.96
C GLU A 801 -11.60 -34.15 37.32
N ASP A 802 -11.34 -35.09 36.40
CA ASP A 802 -10.43 -36.22 36.60
C ASP A 802 -8.99 -35.74 36.86
N LEU A 803 -8.52 -34.73 36.09
CA LEU A 803 -7.19 -34.12 36.26
C LEU A 803 -7.09 -33.24 37.51
N THR A 804 -8.21 -32.68 37.97
CA THR A 804 -8.26 -31.85 39.18
C THR A 804 -8.28 -32.70 40.44
N GLY A 805 -8.95 -33.85 40.43
CA GLY A 805 -9.22 -34.68 41.60
C GLY A 805 -10.22 -34.06 42.58
N ASN A 806 -10.60 -34.82 43.60
CA ASN A 806 -11.61 -34.40 44.59
C ASN A 806 -11.12 -34.45 46.05
N ASP A 807 -9.97 -35.06 46.29
CA ASP A 807 -9.35 -35.08 47.61
C ASP A 807 -8.62 -33.76 47.90
N PHE A 808 -8.33 -33.55 49.18
CA PHE A 808 -7.68 -32.34 49.67
C PHE A 808 -6.36 -32.04 48.94
N SER A 809 -5.51 -33.04 48.71
CA SER A 809 -4.18 -32.84 48.08
C SER A 809 -4.34 -32.41 46.62
N SER A 810 -5.27 -33.03 45.89
CA SER A 810 -5.51 -32.72 44.49
C SER A 810 -6.10 -31.31 44.30
N LEU A 811 -7.08 -30.92 45.13
CA LEU A 811 -7.64 -29.57 45.14
C LEU A 811 -6.61 -28.50 45.54
N MET A 812 -5.73 -28.83 46.50
CA MET A 812 -4.59 -27.96 46.86
C MET A 812 -3.66 -27.74 45.66
N LYS A 813 -3.29 -28.80 44.93
CA LYS A 813 -2.45 -28.67 43.72
C LYS A 813 -3.12 -27.85 42.61
N ARG A 814 -4.45 -27.95 42.47
CA ARG A 814 -5.22 -27.18 41.46
C ARG A 814 -5.35 -25.70 41.79
N TYR A 815 -5.80 -25.37 43.01
CA TYR A 815 -6.18 -23.99 43.35
C TYR A 815 -5.04 -23.22 44.03
N VAL A 816 -4.16 -23.91 44.75
CA VAL A 816 -2.98 -23.31 45.40
C VAL A 816 -1.73 -23.48 44.52
N GLY A 817 -1.62 -24.60 43.81
CA GLY A 817 -0.45 -24.93 42.98
C GLY A 817 -0.47 -24.39 41.54
N MET A 818 -1.58 -23.80 41.07
CA MET A 818 -1.71 -23.21 39.74
C MET A 818 -2.38 -21.84 39.82
N ASN A 819 -1.93 -20.88 39.02
CA ASN A 819 -2.53 -19.54 38.89
C ASN A 819 -2.94 -19.30 37.43
N LEU A 820 -4.20 -19.61 37.13
CA LEU A 820 -4.76 -19.50 35.78
C LEU A 820 -5.53 -18.19 35.63
N LEU A 821 -5.43 -17.57 34.45
CA LEU A 821 -6.15 -16.32 34.16
C LEU A 821 -7.66 -16.57 34.10
N GLU A 822 -8.05 -17.72 33.57
CA GLU A 822 -9.42 -18.15 33.32
C GLU A 822 -10.23 -18.28 34.62
N ASP A 823 -9.57 -18.54 35.76
CA ASP A 823 -10.23 -18.65 37.08
C ASP A 823 -10.68 -17.28 37.65
N LYS A 824 -10.27 -16.18 37.02
CA LYS A 824 -10.62 -14.81 37.43
C LYS A 824 -11.84 -14.27 36.69
N PHE A 825 -12.47 -15.09 35.86
CA PHE A 825 -13.62 -14.72 35.06
C PHE A 825 -14.75 -15.75 35.24
N ASP A 826 -15.99 -15.28 35.21
CA ASP A 826 -17.15 -16.17 35.05
C ASP A 826 -17.36 -16.57 33.57
N GLU A 827 -18.33 -17.45 33.33
CA GLU A 827 -18.67 -17.89 31.96
C GLU A 827 -19.14 -16.73 31.05
N LYS A 828 -19.51 -15.58 31.61
CA LYS A 828 -19.94 -14.37 30.87
C LYS A 828 -18.81 -13.36 30.68
N GLY A 829 -17.59 -13.67 31.13
CA GLY A 829 -16.44 -12.78 31.07
C GLY A 829 -16.45 -11.67 32.13
N ASN A 830 -17.31 -11.73 33.15
CA ASN A 830 -17.24 -10.82 34.30
C ASN A 830 -16.11 -11.26 35.22
N ILE A 831 -15.43 -10.30 35.84
CA ILE A 831 -14.35 -10.59 36.80
C ILE A 831 -14.97 -11.18 38.08
N ILE A 832 -14.72 -12.45 38.35
CA ILE A 832 -15.10 -13.16 39.58
C ILE A 832 -13.90 -14.03 40.00
N ASP A 833 -13.42 -13.89 41.24
CA ASP A 833 -12.33 -14.72 41.76
C ASP A 833 -12.89 -16.04 42.31
N GLN A 834 -13.06 -17.03 41.44
CA GLN A 834 -13.55 -18.35 41.84
C GLN A 834 -12.53 -19.12 42.68
N THR A 835 -11.24 -18.81 42.50
CA THR A 835 -10.14 -19.45 43.23
C THR A 835 -10.20 -19.10 44.72
N GLN A 836 -10.54 -17.87 45.05
CA GLN A 836 -10.64 -17.43 46.45
C GLN A 836 -11.62 -18.29 47.27
N LEU A 837 -12.81 -18.58 46.74
CA LEU A 837 -13.82 -19.39 47.44
C LEU A 837 -13.33 -20.82 47.71
N GLN A 838 -12.63 -21.43 46.75
CA GLN A 838 -12.08 -22.78 46.91
C GLN A 838 -10.93 -22.82 47.92
N ILE A 839 -10.05 -21.82 47.88
CA ILE A 839 -8.98 -21.66 48.86
C ILE A 839 -9.55 -21.49 50.27
N GLU A 840 -10.61 -20.71 50.45
CA GLU A 840 -11.23 -20.52 51.76
C GLU A 840 -11.76 -21.83 52.36
N GLU A 841 -12.37 -22.70 51.56
CA GLU A 841 -12.84 -24.02 52.00
C GLU A 841 -11.68 -24.97 52.31
N LEU A 842 -10.63 -24.98 51.48
CA LEU A 842 -9.42 -25.78 51.74
C LEU A 842 -8.73 -25.34 53.04
N VAL A 843 -8.63 -24.03 53.28
CA VAL A 843 -8.07 -23.53 54.54
C VAL A 843 -8.92 -23.97 55.74
N LYS A 844 -10.25 -23.95 55.62
CA LYS A 844 -11.13 -24.42 56.70
C LYS A 844 -10.86 -25.89 57.04
N GLN A 845 -10.74 -26.76 56.04
CA GLN A 845 -10.38 -28.17 56.24
C GLN A 845 -8.97 -28.33 56.86
N ALA A 846 -8.00 -27.51 56.43
CA ALA A 846 -6.64 -27.52 56.95
C ALA A 846 -6.54 -27.13 58.43
N VAL A 847 -7.40 -26.20 58.88
CA VAL A 847 -7.49 -25.78 60.30
C VAL A 847 -8.27 -26.78 61.14
N GLU A 848 -9.32 -27.40 60.59
CA GLU A 848 -10.09 -28.45 61.28
C GLU A 848 -9.29 -29.76 61.43
N ASN A 849 -8.34 -30.04 60.52
CA ASN A 849 -7.47 -31.21 60.54
C ASN A 849 -6.02 -30.87 60.10
N HIS A 850 -5.16 -30.62 61.08
CA HIS A 850 -3.76 -30.22 60.85
C HIS A 850 -2.91 -31.28 60.12
N ASP A 851 -3.29 -32.57 60.17
CA ASP A 851 -2.55 -33.62 59.47
C ASP A 851 -2.67 -33.48 57.94
N LEU A 852 -3.80 -32.97 57.44
CA LEU A 852 -3.99 -32.65 56.01
C LEU A 852 -3.06 -31.53 55.56
N LEU A 853 -2.85 -30.50 56.38
CA LEU A 853 -1.90 -29.43 56.06
C LEU A 853 -0.47 -29.98 56.06
N ARG A 854 -0.12 -30.78 57.07
CA ARG A 854 1.24 -31.31 57.27
C ARG A 854 1.73 -32.12 56.06
N SER A 855 0.86 -32.86 55.36
CA SER A 855 1.23 -33.59 54.15
C SER A 855 1.58 -32.70 52.95
N GLU A 856 1.03 -31.48 52.89
CA GLU A 856 1.23 -30.55 51.77
C GLU A 856 2.38 -29.55 52.00
N LEU A 857 2.86 -29.41 53.24
CA LEU A 857 3.85 -28.38 53.60
C LEU A 857 5.13 -28.43 52.77
N ASN A 858 5.59 -29.61 52.35
CA ASN A 858 6.87 -29.77 51.64
C ASN A 858 6.92 -29.02 50.29
N TRP A 859 5.80 -28.89 49.59
CA TRP A 859 5.74 -28.17 48.31
C TRP A 859 5.12 -26.77 48.46
N LEU A 860 4.29 -26.53 49.49
CA LEU A 860 3.73 -25.20 49.77
C LEU A 860 4.80 -24.12 50.02
N VAL A 861 5.95 -24.53 50.55
CA VAL A 861 7.13 -23.69 50.80
C VAL A 861 8.07 -23.58 49.59
N THR A 862 7.58 -23.88 48.39
CA THR A 862 8.35 -23.84 47.13
C THR A 862 7.63 -23.03 46.06
N THR A 863 8.30 -22.75 44.94
CA THR A 863 7.70 -22.05 43.79
C THR A 863 6.54 -22.81 43.13
N GLU A 864 6.29 -24.07 43.52
CA GLU A 864 5.13 -24.82 43.06
C GLU A 864 3.79 -24.25 43.56
N ALA A 865 3.78 -23.51 44.67
CA ALA A 865 2.58 -22.88 45.23
C ALA A 865 2.30 -21.52 44.59
N GLN A 866 1.85 -21.51 43.33
CA GLN A 866 1.61 -20.30 42.54
C GLN A 866 0.54 -19.35 43.11
N ASN A 867 -0.38 -19.86 43.94
CA ASN A 867 -1.36 -19.10 44.74
C ASN A 867 -1.09 -19.22 46.25
N GLY A 868 0.12 -19.63 46.63
CA GLY A 868 0.52 -19.88 48.01
C GLY A 868 0.24 -18.69 48.94
N TYR A 869 0.47 -17.45 48.47
CA TYR A 869 0.18 -16.25 49.25
C TYR A 869 -1.28 -16.13 49.68
N LEU A 870 -2.23 -16.37 48.76
CA LEU A 870 -3.66 -16.28 49.08
C LEU A 870 -4.06 -17.36 50.09
N PHE A 871 -3.57 -18.59 49.90
CA PHE A 871 -3.79 -19.68 50.86
C PHE A 871 -3.19 -19.39 52.24
N GLY A 872 -1.94 -18.90 52.29
CA GLY A 872 -1.28 -18.52 53.54
C GLY A 872 -2.00 -17.40 54.27
N TYR A 873 -2.49 -16.39 53.55
CA TYR A 873 -3.23 -15.27 54.12
C TYR A 873 -4.54 -15.72 54.77
N GLU A 874 -5.34 -16.53 54.07
CA GLU A 874 -6.58 -17.05 54.64
C GLU A 874 -6.32 -18.05 55.79
N LEU A 875 -5.24 -18.82 55.74
CA LEU A 875 -4.81 -19.68 56.85
C LEU A 875 -4.48 -18.88 58.11
N GLY A 876 -3.70 -17.81 57.98
CA GLY A 876 -3.34 -16.94 59.10
C GLY A 876 -4.54 -16.18 59.69
N LYS A 877 -5.58 -15.88 58.90
CA LYS A 877 -6.82 -15.28 59.42
C LYS A 877 -7.60 -16.24 60.31
N ARG A 878 -7.58 -17.54 60.00
CA ARG A 878 -8.31 -18.58 60.75
C ARG A 878 -7.52 -19.16 61.93
N ASP A 879 -6.18 -19.20 61.88
CA ASP A 879 -5.33 -19.57 63.03
C ASP A 879 -5.24 -18.42 64.04
N LYS A 880 -6.17 -18.40 65.00
CA LYS A 880 -6.38 -17.24 65.87
C LYS A 880 -5.19 -16.87 66.76
N ASP A 881 -4.41 -17.85 67.17
CA ASP A 881 -3.27 -17.69 68.07
C ASP A 881 -1.92 -17.86 67.33
N PHE A 882 -1.97 -17.98 66.00
CA PHE A 882 -0.83 -18.27 65.12
C PHE A 882 -0.02 -19.51 65.57
N SER A 883 -0.71 -20.49 66.14
CA SER A 883 -0.16 -21.72 66.71
C SER A 883 0.54 -22.62 65.68
N LEU A 884 0.20 -22.47 64.39
CA LEU A 884 0.82 -23.18 63.28
C LEU A 884 2.18 -22.62 62.87
N LEU A 885 2.52 -21.39 63.26
CA LEU A 885 3.73 -20.70 62.79
C LEU A 885 5.03 -21.50 63.01
N PRO A 886 5.30 -22.12 64.19
CA PRO A 886 6.51 -22.93 64.38
C PRO A 886 6.59 -24.11 63.40
N LEU A 887 5.45 -24.73 63.08
CA LEU A 887 5.37 -25.84 62.12
C LEU A 887 5.68 -25.36 60.69
N LEU A 888 5.14 -24.20 60.30
CA LEU A 888 5.37 -23.63 58.96
C LEU A 888 6.83 -23.19 58.77
N LEU A 889 7.43 -22.56 59.78
CA LEU A 889 8.84 -22.17 59.76
C LEU A 889 9.76 -23.40 59.69
N GLU A 890 9.43 -24.47 60.42
CA GLU A 890 10.19 -25.72 60.36
C GLU A 890 10.09 -26.40 58.98
N ALA A 891 8.94 -26.31 58.30
CA ALA A 891 8.81 -26.77 56.92
C ALA A 891 9.70 -25.95 55.97
N GLN A 892 9.71 -24.62 56.12
CA GLN A 892 10.57 -23.73 55.32
C GLN A 892 12.06 -24.05 55.53
N ARG A 893 12.51 -24.35 56.76
CA ARG A 893 13.91 -24.75 57.04
C ARG A 893 14.33 -26.04 56.32
N LYS A 894 13.37 -26.92 56.03
CA LYS A 894 13.60 -28.19 55.34
C LYS A 894 13.54 -28.06 53.82
N ALA A 895 12.99 -26.95 53.31
CA ALA A 895 12.94 -26.65 51.89
C ALA A 895 14.34 -26.28 51.37
N ASN A 896 14.84 -27.00 50.38
CA ASN A 896 16.13 -26.74 49.75
C ASN A 896 15.98 -26.35 48.27
N LYS A 897 15.39 -27.23 47.46
CA LYS A 897 15.22 -26.99 46.00
C LYS A 897 13.97 -26.16 45.75
N ASN A 898 14.10 -25.08 44.98
CA ASN A 898 12.99 -24.17 44.60
C ASN A 898 12.24 -23.57 45.80
N ALA A 899 12.88 -23.40 46.96
CA ALA A 899 12.25 -22.82 48.14
C ALA A 899 11.67 -21.43 47.83
N SER A 900 10.49 -21.13 48.37
CA SER A 900 9.79 -19.87 48.22
C SER A 900 9.02 -19.54 49.50
N VAL A 901 9.14 -18.31 49.97
CA VAL A 901 8.34 -17.81 51.09
C VAL A 901 7.02 -17.18 50.65
N TYR A 902 6.56 -17.42 49.42
CA TYR A 902 5.31 -16.81 48.93
C TYR A 902 4.10 -17.18 49.80
N PHE A 903 3.99 -18.46 50.17
CA PHE A 903 2.99 -18.95 51.12
C PHE A 903 3.13 -18.34 52.51
N LEU A 904 4.34 -18.36 53.09
CA LEU A 904 4.60 -17.76 54.39
C LEU A 904 4.34 -16.25 54.39
N GLY A 905 4.62 -15.54 53.30
CA GLY A 905 4.37 -14.11 53.16
C GLY A 905 2.89 -13.77 53.32
N GLY A 906 1.99 -14.62 52.81
CA GLY A 906 0.55 -14.50 53.04
C GLY A 906 0.19 -14.71 54.51
N TYR A 907 0.74 -15.74 55.15
CA TYR A 907 0.50 -16.02 56.57
C TYR A 907 1.00 -14.88 57.47
N PHE A 908 2.21 -14.35 57.18
CA PHE A 908 2.76 -13.18 57.85
C PHE A 908 1.94 -11.91 57.58
N ARG A 909 1.27 -11.78 56.42
CA ARG A 909 0.34 -10.67 56.15
C ARG A 909 -0.81 -10.67 57.17
N ALA A 910 -1.42 -11.82 57.43
CA ALA A 910 -2.47 -11.94 58.44
C ALA A 910 -1.94 -11.67 59.86
N LEU A 911 -0.72 -12.12 60.17
CA LEU A 911 -0.04 -11.80 61.43
C LEU A 911 0.20 -10.30 61.60
N PHE A 912 0.69 -9.61 60.57
CA PHE A 912 0.92 -8.18 60.57
C PHE A 912 -0.38 -7.39 60.82
N GLU A 913 -1.46 -7.74 60.12
CA GLU A 913 -2.76 -7.05 60.24
C GLU A 913 -3.41 -7.23 61.61
N ARG A 914 -3.18 -8.37 62.27
CA ARG A 914 -3.80 -8.71 63.55
C ARG A 914 -2.95 -8.33 64.77
N ASN A 915 -1.64 -8.55 64.72
CA ASN A 915 -0.71 -8.28 65.81
C ASN A 915 0.67 -7.88 65.27
N ARG A 916 0.82 -6.58 64.96
CA ARG A 916 2.07 -6.00 64.44
C ARG A 916 3.27 -6.19 65.37
N THR A 917 3.07 -6.16 66.69
CA THR A 917 4.18 -6.37 67.65
C THR A 917 4.70 -7.80 67.58
N MET A 918 3.80 -8.79 67.59
CA MET A 918 4.19 -10.20 67.43
C MET A 918 4.84 -10.45 66.06
N TRP A 919 4.34 -9.82 64.99
CA TRP A 919 4.98 -9.88 63.67
C TRP A 919 6.44 -9.39 63.70
N GLU A 920 6.72 -8.26 64.35
CA GLU A 920 8.09 -7.76 64.52
C GLU A 920 8.98 -8.71 65.32
N GLU A 921 8.48 -9.23 66.45
CA GLU A 921 9.20 -10.17 67.30
C GLU A 921 9.53 -11.46 66.55
N GLN A 922 8.63 -11.93 65.68
CA GLN A 922 8.89 -13.11 64.84
C GLN A 922 9.94 -12.82 63.77
N LEU A 923 9.92 -11.65 63.12
CA LEU A 923 10.99 -11.27 62.20
C LEU A 923 12.34 -11.13 62.89
N ASP A 924 12.38 -10.60 64.12
CA ASP A 924 13.60 -10.54 64.95
C ASP A 924 14.14 -11.94 65.25
N ALA A 925 13.25 -12.88 65.62
CA ALA A 925 13.65 -14.27 65.91
C ALA A 925 14.24 -15.01 64.70
N LEU A 926 14.00 -14.53 63.48
CA LEU A 926 14.56 -15.11 62.26
C LEU A 926 15.97 -14.60 61.93
N ILE A 927 16.47 -13.53 62.57
CA ILE A 927 17.78 -12.94 62.26
C ILE A 927 18.92 -13.96 62.47
N ASP A 928 18.90 -14.66 63.59
CA ASP A 928 19.90 -15.67 63.95
C ASP A 928 19.68 -17.03 63.26
N ASP A 929 18.56 -17.19 62.54
CA ASP A 929 18.22 -18.40 61.80
C ASP A 929 18.94 -18.41 60.44
N LYS A 930 20.12 -19.03 60.40
CA LYS A 930 21.00 -19.10 59.20
C LYS A 930 20.34 -19.67 57.94
N LYS A 931 19.16 -20.29 58.05
CA LYS A 931 18.40 -20.78 56.89
C LYS A 931 17.29 -19.82 56.46
N LEU A 932 16.70 -19.08 57.40
CA LEU A 932 15.53 -18.27 57.16
C LEU A 932 15.80 -16.77 57.07
N ASN A 933 16.94 -16.31 57.60
CA ASN A 933 17.30 -14.89 57.63
C ASN A 933 17.32 -14.24 56.23
N ILE A 934 17.76 -14.97 55.19
CA ILE A 934 17.76 -14.51 53.80
C ILE A 934 16.36 -14.16 53.27
N TRP A 935 15.31 -14.73 53.85
CA TRP A 935 13.93 -14.51 53.44
C TRP A 935 13.24 -13.36 54.17
N ILE A 936 13.88 -12.75 55.17
CA ILE A 936 13.32 -11.61 55.92
C ILE A 936 12.88 -10.45 55.00
N PRO A 937 13.65 -10.05 53.96
CA PRO A 937 13.21 -9.00 53.05
C PRO A 937 11.92 -9.37 52.31
N GLU A 938 11.83 -10.59 51.77
CA GLU A 938 10.64 -11.03 51.02
C GLU A 938 9.42 -11.21 51.93
N LEU A 939 9.60 -11.78 53.12
CA LEU A 939 8.52 -11.87 54.12
C LEU A 939 7.99 -10.49 54.48
N THR A 940 8.89 -9.54 54.77
CA THR A 940 8.51 -8.15 55.07
C THR A 940 7.77 -7.52 53.89
N TRP A 941 8.32 -7.59 52.68
CA TRP A 941 7.67 -7.05 51.48
C TRP A 941 6.26 -7.61 51.27
N ARG A 942 6.07 -8.92 51.44
CA ARG A 942 4.78 -9.58 51.22
C ARG A 942 3.78 -9.34 52.36
N SER A 943 4.23 -9.18 53.60
CA SER A 943 3.33 -9.01 54.75
C SER A 943 3.02 -7.56 55.10
N GLY A 944 3.99 -6.65 55.03
CA GLY A 944 3.85 -5.30 55.55
C GLY A 944 5.19 -4.76 56.04
N ILE A 945 5.27 -3.45 56.25
CA ILE A 945 6.53 -2.81 56.64
C ILE A 945 6.33 -1.88 57.84
N SER A 946 7.40 -1.67 58.58
CA SER A 946 7.52 -0.62 59.59
C SER A 946 8.91 -0.02 59.49
N ASP A 947 9.13 1.13 60.14
CA ASP A 947 10.47 1.70 60.29
C ASP A 947 11.44 0.71 60.93
N ARG A 948 10.99 -0.06 61.93
CA ARG A 948 11.82 -1.09 62.59
C ARG A 948 12.18 -2.22 61.63
N ALA A 949 11.22 -2.71 60.85
CA ALA A 949 11.46 -3.77 59.87
C ALA A 949 12.34 -3.31 58.71
N ALA A 950 12.21 -2.06 58.28
CA ALA A 950 13.06 -1.48 57.26
C ALA A 950 14.50 -1.26 57.74
N ILE A 951 14.67 -0.82 59.00
CA ILE A 951 16.01 -0.75 59.64
C ILE A 951 16.59 -2.17 59.74
N ARG A 952 15.81 -3.18 60.15
CA ARG A 952 16.27 -4.58 60.18
C ARG A 952 16.79 -5.06 58.82
N ILE A 953 16.09 -4.77 57.73
CA ILE A 953 16.54 -5.13 56.36
C ILE A 953 17.83 -4.39 56.01
N LEU A 954 17.94 -3.12 56.39
CA LEU A 954 19.16 -2.33 56.16
C LEU A 954 20.35 -2.93 56.92
N ASP A 955 20.18 -3.22 58.22
CA ASP A 955 21.22 -3.81 59.06
C ASP A 955 21.69 -5.17 58.50
N LEU A 956 20.76 -6.03 58.06
CA LEU A 956 21.08 -7.31 57.40
C LEU A 956 21.90 -7.12 56.11
N ALA A 957 21.63 -6.06 55.35
CA ALA A 957 22.38 -5.75 54.13
C ALA A 957 23.76 -5.17 54.44
N GLU A 958 23.88 -4.31 55.46
CA GLU A 958 25.15 -3.75 55.93
C GLU A 958 26.08 -4.84 56.52
N GLU A 959 25.52 -5.84 57.19
CA GLU A 959 26.24 -7.02 57.69
C GLU A 959 26.56 -8.06 56.60
N GLY A 960 26.10 -7.84 55.36
CA GLY A 960 26.34 -8.73 54.21
C GLY A 960 25.56 -10.04 54.24
N MET A 961 24.49 -10.14 55.05
CA MET A 961 23.63 -11.32 55.12
C MET A 961 22.64 -11.40 53.94
N ILE A 962 22.30 -10.26 53.33
CA ILE A 962 21.49 -10.17 52.10
C ILE A 962 22.18 -9.25 51.09
N ASP A 963 21.95 -9.48 49.79
CA ASP A 963 22.48 -8.60 48.74
C ASP A 963 21.55 -7.42 48.42
N VAL A 964 22.11 -6.37 47.81
CA VAL A 964 21.38 -5.15 47.43
C VAL A 964 20.20 -5.40 46.48
N GLY A 965 20.19 -6.51 45.75
CA GLY A 965 19.10 -6.94 44.87
C GLY A 965 17.80 -7.19 45.61
N HIS A 966 17.85 -7.54 46.90
CA HIS A 966 16.66 -7.72 47.72
C HIS A 966 15.82 -6.44 47.86
N PHE A 967 16.42 -5.25 47.71
CA PHE A 967 15.66 -3.99 47.78
C PHE A 967 14.74 -3.80 46.56
N LYS A 968 15.01 -4.47 45.42
CA LYS A 968 14.21 -4.31 44.19
C LYS A 968 12.75 -4.70 44.38
N MET A 969 12.46 -5.71 45.20
CA MET A 969 11.08 -6.18 45.39
C MET A 969 10.17 -5.09 45.98
N PHE A 970 10.74 -4.21 46.82
CA PHE A 970 10.01 -3.12 47.48
C PHE A 970 9.58 -1.99 46.54
N SER A 971 10.10 -1.96 45.31
CA SER A 971 9.58 -1.09 44.26
C SER A 971 8.17 -1.48 43.81
N PHE A 972 7.75 -2.72 44.08
CA PHE A 972 6.44 -3.24 43.70
C PHE A 972 5.45 -3.24 44.88
N GLY A 973 4.17 -3.05 44.59
CA GLY A 973 3.08 -3.16 45.58
C GLY A 973 2.89 -1.96 46.51
N GLY A 974 3.78 -0.96 46.48
CA GLY A 974 3.61 0.31 47.19
C GLY A 974 3.79 0.25 48.72
N VAL A 975 4.39 -0.85 49.23
CA VAL A 975 4.57 -1.11 50.67
C VAL A 975 5.45 -0.05 51.34
N ILE A 976 6.45 0.48 50.63
CA ILE A 976 7.38 1.51 51.15
C ILE A 976 6.73 2.84 51.53
N ARG A 977 5.48 3.09 51.16
CA ARG A 977 4.76 4.35 51.48
C ARG A 977 4.53 4.55 52.97
N ASP A 978 4.49 3.45 53.72
CA ASP A 978 4.23 3.48 55.16
C ASP A 978 5.52 3.72 55.97
N LEU A 979 6.67 3.88 55.31
CA LEU A 979 7.94 4.24 55.94
C LEU A 979 7.98 5.73 56.25
N SER A 980 8.67 6.08 57.34
CA SER A 980 9.09 7.46 57.53
C SER A 980 10.14 7.85 56.51
N GLU A 981 10.13 9.13 56.13
CA GLU A 981 11.07 9.67 55.14
C GLU A 981 12.52 9.51 55.61
N ASP A 982 12.80 9.57 56.91
CA ASP A 982 14.14 9.39 57.47
C ASP A 982 14.66 7.96 57.26
N VAL A 983 13.81 6.94 57.43
CA VAL A 983 14.19 5.54 57.17
C VAL A 983 14.33 5.27 55.68
N PHE A 984 13.42 5.80 54.85
CA PHE A 984 13.53 5.69 53.40
C PHE A 984 14.83 6.32 52.86
N LYS A 985 15.21 7.50 53.38
CA LYS A 985 16.48 8.14 53.05
C LYS A 985 17.69 7.25 53.36
N LYS A 986 17.69 6.54 54.50
CA LYS A 986 18.77 5.60 54.83
C LYS A 986 18.90 4.48 53.80
N TRP A 987 17.79 3.92 53.30
CA TRP A 987 17.81 2.92 52.23
C TRP A 987 18.44 3.48 50.95
N ILE A 988 18.04 4.68 50.52
CA ILE A 988 18.60 5.31 49.32
C ILE A 988 20.09 5.63 49.51
N GLU A 989 20.49 6.13 50.69
CA GLU A 989 21.90 6.39 51.01
C GLU A 989 22.75 5.12 50.97
N PHE A 990 22.22 3.99 51.46
CA PHE A 990 22.87 2.69 51.35
C PHE A 990 23.03 2.25 49.89
N LEU A 991 21.97 2.34 49.08
CA LEU A 991 22.01 1.97 47.66
C LEU A 991 22.96 2.86 46.84
N LEU A 992 23.05 4.15 47.16
CA LEU A 992 23.99 5.10 46.54
C LEU A 992 25.46 4.83 46.90
N LYS A 993 25.74 4.14 48.01
CA LYS A 993 27.11 3.77 48.42
C LYS A 993 27.55 2.41 47.89
N SER A 994 26.62 1.61 47.36
CA SER A 994 26.93 0.30 46.81
C SER A 994 27.81 0.41 45.55
N SER A 995 28.79 -0.49 45.44
CA SER A 995 29.63 -0.63 44.26
C SER A 995 28.95 -1.40 43.12
N GLU A 996 27.76 -1.95 43.36
CA GLU A 996 27.04 -2.76 42.37
C GLU A 996 26.23 -1.90 41.40
N THR A 997 26.45 -2.11 40.09
CA THR A 997 25.90 -1.25 39.04
C THR A 997 24.37 -1.21 38.99
N TYR A 998 23.70 -2.30 39.40
CA TYR A 998 22.24 -2.38 39.40
C TYR A 998 21.58 -1.74 40.64
N ALA A 999 22.33 -1.39 41.69
CA ALA A 999 21.79 -0.74 42.89
C ALA A 999 21.13 0.61 42.57
N ILE A 1000 21.63 1.33 41.57
CA ILE A 1000 21.04 2.60 41.14
C ILE A 1000 19.73 2.43 40.38
N SER A 1001 19.58 1.35 39.60
CA SER A 1001 18.27 1.03 38.99
C SER A 1001 17.22 0.76 40.07
N ILE A 1002 17.61 0.07 41.14
CA ILE A 1002 16.73 -0.14 42.32
C ILE A 1002 16.39 1.20 42.98
N ALA A 1003 17.41 2.04 43.23
CA ALA A 1003 17.23 3.35 43.84
C ALA A 1003 16.28 4.23 43.03
N LEU A 1004 16.43 4.33 41.70
CA LEU A 1004 15.54 5.12 40.83
C LEU A 1004 14.09 4.67 40.93
N ASP A 1005 13.85 3.36 40.90
CA ASP A 1005 12.49 2.79 40.97
C ASP A 1005 11.84 3.03 42.35
N LEU A 1006 12.57 2.78 43.44
CA LEU A 1006 12.11 3.08 44.80
C LEU A 1006 11.82 4.59 44.96
N TYR A 1007 12.72 5.44 44.48
CA TYR A 1007 12.61 6.90 44.60
C TYR A 1007 11.38 7.43 43.85
N HIS A 1008 11.17 6.96 42.61
CA HIS A 1008 10.00 7.28 41.82
C HIS A 1008 8.72 6.80 42.52
N SER A 1009 8.71 5.56 43.02
CA SER A 1009 7.55 4.97 43.69
C SER A 1009 7.19 5.63 45.01
N TYR A 1010 8.17 6.14 45.77
CA TYR A 1010 7.94 6.84 47.04
C TYR A 1010 7.54 8.31 46.83
N TYR A 1011 8.29 9.09 46.03
CA TYR A 1011 8.08 10.53 45.90
C TYR A 1011 7.09 10.95 44.81
N LEU A 1012 6.99 10.23 43.68
CA LEU A 1012 6.24 10.69 42.49
C LEU A 1012 4.93 9.94 42.25
N HIS A 1013 4.62 8.94 43.08
CA HIS A 1013 3.32 8.30 43.00
C HIS A 1013 2.21 9.31 43.35
N LYS A 1014 1.07 9.26 42.63
CA LYS A 1014 -0.06 10.23 42.72
C LYS A 1014 -0.63 10.52 44.12
N LYS A 1015 -0.30 9.70 45.12
CA LYS A 1015 -0.76 9.81 46.51
C LYS A 1015 0.33 10.23 47.50
N SER A 1016 1.55 10.50 47.05
CA SER A 1016 2.64 10.93 47.93
C SER A 1016 2.37 12.33 48.47
N THR A 1017 2.69 12.52 49.75
CA THR A 1017 2.68 13.84 50.43
C THR A 1017 4.08 14.40 50.66
N HIS A 1018 5.13 13.65 50.29
CA HIS A 1018 6.52 14.04 50.48
C HIS A 1018 7.04 14.85 49.30
N ILE A 1019 7.80 15.91 49.61
CA ILE A 1019 8.51 16.71 48.61
C ILE A 1019 9.87 16.05 48.33
N LEU A 1020 10.31 15.99 47.07
CA LEU A 1020 11.61 15.42 46.70
C LEU A 1020 12.75 16.17 47.43
N PRO A 1021 13.62 15.51 48.22
CA PRO A 1021 14.73 16.20 48.86
C PRO A 1021 15.81 16.59 47.83
N GLN A 1022 16.11 17.89 47.76
CA GLN A 1022 16.98 18.49 46.74
C GLN A 1022 18.35 17.79 46.59
N ASP A 1023 19.13 17.67 47.68
CA ASP A 1023 20.50 17.12 47.63
C ASP A 1023 20.53 15.64 47.26
N LEU A 1024 19.67 14.84 47.90
CA LEU A 1024 19.59 13.40 47.64
C LEU A 1024 19.08 13.11 46.22
N THR A 1025 18.08 13.86 45.72
CA THR A 1025 17.61 13.72 44.34
C THR A 1025 18.73 14.03 43.35
N PHE A 1026 19.47 15.11 43.60
CA PHE A 1026 20.57 15.51 42.74
C PHE A 1026 21.68 14.44 42.69
N ARG A 1027 22.07 13.89 43.86
CA ARG A 1027 23.05 12.78 43.94
C ARG A 1027 22.58 11.53 43.22
N LEU A 1028 21.29 11.20 43.27
CA LEU A 1028 20.72 10.06 42.54
C LEU A 1028 20.76 10.29 41.02
N LEU A 1029 20.28 11.43 40.54
CA LEU A 1029 20.25 11.75 39.10
C LEU A 1029 21.65 11.89 38.49
N THR A 1030 22.66 12.24 39.30
CA THR A 1030 24.05 12.45 38.88
C THR A 1030 25.01 11.31 39.27
N HIS A 1031 24.49 10.18 39.76
CA HIS A 1031 25.32 9.06 40.20
C HIS A 1031 26.20 8.50 39.07
N GLN A 1032 27.49 8.25 39.35
CA GLN A 1032 28.49 7.93 38.32
C GLN A 1032 28.15 6.70 37.47
N SER A 1033 27.55 5.67 38.06
CA SER A 1033 27.14 4.47 37.33
C SER A 1033 26.10 4.73 36.23
N LEU A 1034 25.32 5.82 36.32
CA LEU A 1034 24.39 6.21 35.25
C LEU A 1034 25.09 6.70 33.99
N PHE A 1035 26.38 7.02 34.10
CA PHE A 1035 27.21 7.61 33.05
C PHE A 1035 28.43 6.73 32.70
N GLN A 1036 28.44 5.47 33.13
CA GLN A 1036 29.45 4.49 32.78
C GLN A 1036 28.86 3.38 31.89
N LYS A 1037 29.68 2.82 31.01
CA LYS A 1037 29.28 1.72 30.11
C LYS A 1037 28.95 0.47 30.92
N SER A 1038 27.75 -0.07 30.73
CA SER A 1038 27.33 -1.33 31.38
C SER A 1038 28.15 -2.52 30.84
N GLU A 1039 28.78 -3.29 31.73
CA GLU A 1039 29.51 -4.52 31.38
C GLU A 1039 28.58 -5.73 31.11
N LYS A 1040 27.29 -5.65 31.48
CA LYS A 1040 26.28 -6.71 31.33
C LYS A 1040 25.04 -6.21 30.59
N GLY A 1041 25.06 -6.27 29.26
CA GLY A 1041 23.86 -6.05 28.42
C GLY A 1041 23.29 -4.63 28.38
N LYS A 1042 22.27 -4.42 27.53
CA LYS A 1042 21.53 -3.15 27.41
C LYS A 1042 20.82 -2.82 28.72
N ARG A 1043 20.88 -1.54 29.15
CA ARG A 1043 20.15 -1.03 30.32
C ARG A 1043 18.64 -1.24 30.20
N ASN A 1044 17.94 -1.34 31.32
CA ASN A 1044 16.50 -1.54 31.34
C ASN A 1044 15.78 -0.27 30.85
N GLN A 1045 14.86 -0.39 29.88
CA GLN A 1045 14.08 0.75 29.38
C GLN A 1045 13.30 1.48 30.48
N MET A 1046 12.98 0.80 31.59
CA MET A 1046 12.30 1.40 32.73
C MET A 1046 13.18 2.38 33.51
N ASP A 1047 14.50 2.24 33.45
CA ASP A 1047 15.44 3.16 34.10
C ASP A 1047 15.39 4.55 33.45
N GLU A 1048 15.31 4.61 32.11
CA GLU A 1048 15.14 5.87 31.37
C GLU A 1048 13.83 6.57 31.75
N TYR A 1049 12.74 5.81 31.88
CA TYR A 1049 11.44 6.35 32.28
C TYR A 1049 11.49 6.95 33.69
N HIS A 1050 11.93 6.18 34.70
CA HIS A 1050 11.97 6.65 36.08
C HIS A 1050 12.90 7.86 36.25
N TRP A 1051 14.09 7.82 35.65
CA TRP A 1051 15.01 8.94 35.68
C TRP A 1051 14.41 10.18 35.02
N THR A 1052 13.70 10.04 33.90
CA THR A 1052 13.07 11.16 33.19
C THR A 1052 11.99 11.83 34.05
N GLU A 1053 11.12 11.05 34.69
CA GLU A 1053 10.04 11.61 35.52
C GLU A 1053 10.59 12.25 36.81
N ILE A 1054 11.61 11.65 37.45
CA ILE A 1054 12.33 12.27 38.58
C ILE A 1054 13.01 13.57 38.13
N GLY A 1055 13.67 13.57 36.98
CA GLY A 1055 14.31 14.76 36.41
C GLY A 1055 13.33 15.90 36.17
N LYS A 1056 12.16 15.63 35.56
CA LYS A 1056 11.12 16.65 35.34
C LYS A 1056 10.59 17.23 36.65
N ALA A 1057 10.28 16.38 37.62
CA ALA A 1057 9.81 16.84 38.94
C ALA A 1057 10.89 17.67 39.65
N PHE A 1058 12.15 17.25 39.59
CA PHE A 1058 13.29 17.99 40.13
C PHE A 1058 13.44 19.38 39.50
N ILE A 1059 13.27 19.51 38.18
CA ILE A 1059 13.31 20.80 37.48
C ILE A 1059 12.19 21.74 37.96
N GLN A 1060 10.98 21.22 38.12
CA GLN A 1060 9.83 22.02 38.57
C GLN A 1060 10.01 22.54 40.00
N LEU A 1061 10.56 21.72 40.89
CA LEU A 1061 10.78 22.08 42.30
C LEU A 1061 12.04 22.92 42.52
N TYR A 1062 13.11 22.63 41.77
CA TYR A 1062 14.46 23.18 41.98
C TYR A 1062 15.08 23.72 40.68
N PRO A 1063 14.43 24.68 40.00
CA PRO A 1063 14.81 25.12 38.65
C PRO A 1063 16.27 25.60 38.59
N GLN A 1064 16.75 26.34 39.58
CA GLN A 1064 18.15 26.82 39.58
C GLN A 1064 19.19 25.68 39.65
N LYS A 1065 18.90 24.62 40.41
CA LYS A 1065 19.81 23.46 40.55
C LYS A 1065 19.83 22.60 39.29
N SER A 1066 18.81 22.69 38.44
CA SER A 1066 18.74 21.96 37.17
C SER A 1066 19.85 22.35 36.18
N LEU A 1067 20.46 23.53 36.32
CA LEU A 1067 21.62 23.93 35.51
C LEU A 1067 22.86 23.06 35.75
N GLU A 1068 23.04 22.55 36.97
CA GLU A 1068 24.12 21.61 37.29
C GLU A 1068 23.81 20.20 36.74
N LEU A 1069 22.53 19.82 36.71
CA LEU A 1069 22.11 18.56 36.07
C LEU A 1069 22.34 18.62 34.55
N ALA A 1070 22.06 19.78 33.93
CA ALA A 1070 22.35 20.00 32.51
C ALA A 1070 23.85 19.87 32.19
N ASP A 1071 24.76 20.33 33.06
CA ASP A 1071 26.20 20.12 32.88
C ASP A 1071 26.53 18.63 32.80
N LYS A 1072 26.00 17.84 33.75
CA LYS A 1072 26.22 16.39 33.81
C LYS A 1072 25.62 15.68 32.59
N MET A 1073 24.44 16.09 32.15
CA MET A 1073 23.81 15.53 30.95
C MET A 1073 24.63 15.82 29.69
N LEU A 1074 25.08 17.06 29.52
CA LEU A 1074 25.88 17.45 28.36
C LEU A 1074 27.26 16.79 28.38
N GLU A 1075 27.84 16.53 29.55
CA GLU A 1075 29.10 15.79 29.72
C GLU A 1075 29.04 14.34 29.19
N HIS A 1076 27.87 13.73 29.09
CA HIS A 1076 27.72 12.32 28.68
C HIS A 1076 26.70 12.13 27.54
N PHE A 1077 26.37 13.21 26.83
CA PHE A 1077 25.28 13.22 25.86
C PHE A 1077 25.56 12.28 24.67
N GLY A 1078 24.68 11.30 24.44
CA GLY A 1078 24.84 10.34 23.35
C GLY A 1078 25.94 9.30 23.59
N GLU A 1079 26.50 9.21 24.80
CA GLU A 1079 27.56 8.24 25.10
C GLU A 1079 27.01 6.82 25.25
N ASP A 1080 27.54 5.88 24.47
CA ASP A 1080 27.11 4.47 24.42
C ASP A 1080 27.18 3.79 25.81
N GLY A 1081 26.10 3.11 26.19
CA GLY A 1081 26.00 2.39 27.45
C GLY A 1081 25.71 3.25 28.68
N THR A 1082 25.48 4.56 28.50
CA THR A 1082 25.01 5.48 29.56
C THR A 1082 23.48 5.63 29.53
N ILE A 1083 22.90 6.36 30.48
CA ILE A 1083 21.47 6.69 30.46
C ILE A 1083 21.09 7.70 29.35
N LEU A 1084 22.10 8.27 28.67
CA LEU A 1084 21.94 9.27 27.62
C LEU A 1084 22.25 8.71 26.23
N GLU A 1085 22.29 7.39 26.08
CA GLU A 1085 22.52 6.70 24.82
C GLU A 1085 21.39 7.00 23.80
N GLY A 1086 21.77 7.08 22.52
CA GLY A 1086 20.83 7.09 21.39
C GLY A 1086 20.37 8.46 20.89
N PHE A 1087 19.75 8.46 19.71
CA PHE A 1087 19.37 9.68 18.98
C PHE A 1087 18.11 10.37 19.50
N HIS A 1088 17.18 9.60 20.10
CA HIS A 1088 15.85 10.07 20.51
C HIS A 1088 15.40 9.44 21.84
N SER A 1089 16.28 9.37 22.84
CA SER A 1089 15.91 8.86 24.17
C SER A 1089 14.88 9.77 24.85
N GLN A 1090 14.00 9.17 25.66
CA GLN A 1090 13.03 9.90 26.50
C GLN A 1090 13.71 10.89 27.45
N VAL A 1091 14.97 10.60 27.82
CA VAL A 1091 15.79 11.39 28.73
C VAL A 1091 16.10 12.79 28.19
N GLN A 1092 16.14 12.97 26.86
CA GLN A 1092 16.29 14.28 26.23
C GLN A 1092 15.14 15.25 26.58
N ALA A 1093 13.98 14.74 27.01
CA ALA A 1093 12.88 15.57 27.47
C ALA A 1093 13.24 16.39 28.70
N VAL A 1094 14.06 15.85 29.61
CA VAL A 1094 14.53 16.58 30.80
C VAL A 1094 15.38 17.78 30.37
N LEU A 1095 16.34 17.58 29.47
CA LEU A 1095 17.17 18.66 28.96
C LEU A 1095 16.35 19.72 28.20
N ASN A 1096 15.34 19.30 27.42
CA ASN A 1096 14.43 20.23 26.74
C ASN A 1096 13.69 21.15 27.73
N GLU A 1097 13.22 20.63 28.87
CA GLU A 1097 12.56 21.46 29.89
C GLU A 1097 13.54 22.45 30.53
N ILE A 1098 14.79 22.05 30.78
CA ILE A 1098 15.82 22.96 31.31
C ILE A 1098 16.14 24.06 30.29
N VAL A 1099 16.29 23.72 29.01
CA VAL A 1099 16.53 24.70 27.93
C VAL A 1099 15.40 25.72 27.83
N LYS A 1100 14.13 25.30 27.99
CA LYS A 1100 13.00 26.25 27.96
C LYS A 1100 13.02 27.25 29.13
N LEU A 1101 13.50 26.82 30.29
CA LEU A 1101 13.58 27.68 31.48
C LEU A 1101 14.81 28.61 31.46
N PHE A 1102 15.96 28.10 30.99
CA PHE A 1102 17.25 28.79 31.01
C PHE A 1102 17.95 28.74 29.65
N PRO A 1103 17.36 29.30 28.58
CA PRO A 1103 17.87 29.10 27.23
C PRO A 1103 19.25 29.71 27.02
N CYS A 1104 19.54 30.87 27.62
CA CYS A 1104 20.84 31.54 27.47
C CYS A 1104 21.96 30.81 28.23
N GLU A 1105 21.69 30.35 29.45
CA GLU A 1105 22.64 29.66 30.31
C GLU A 1105 22.97 28.28 29.77
N VAL A 1106 21.96 27.53 29.30
CA VAL A 1106 22.18 26.21 28.71
C VAL A 1106 22.89 26.33 27.36
N TRP A 1107 22.59 27.35 26.56
CA TRP A 1107 23.34 27.61 25.32
C TRP A 1107 24.85 27.76 25.58
N LYS A 1108 25.25 28.55 26.59
CA LYS A 1108 26.65 28.69 27.02
C LYS A 1108 27.30 27.38 27.47
N LYS A 1109 26.52 26.39 27.91
CA LYS A 1109 26.99 25.05 28.26
C LYS A 1109 27.11 24.16 27.02
N ILE A 1110 26.10 24.18 26.15
CA ILE A 1110 26.06 23.43 24.88
C ILE A 1110 27.25 23.80 23.99
N THR A 1111 27.55 25.09 23.85
CA THR A 1111 28.59 25.58 22.94
C THR A 1111 30.00 25.11 23.29
N LYS A 1112 30.24 24.63 24.52
CA LYS A 1112 31.51 24.01 24.93
C LYS A 1112 31.75 22.64 24.30
N TYR A 1113 30.68 21.97 23.88
CA TYR A 1113 30.70 20.65 23.25
C TYR A 1113 30.38 20.72 21.74
N LEU A 1114 30.32 21.93 21.19
CA LEU A 1114 30.13 22.19 19.76
C LEU A 1114 31.43 22.73 19.16
N GLY A 1115 31.72 22.35 17.92
CA GLY A 1115 32.90 22.81 17.17
C GLY A 1115 33.98 21.73 17.10
N PRO A 1116 35.14 22.03 16.46
CA PRO A 1116 36.19 21.04 16.32
C PRO A 1116 36.90 20.73 17.66
N PRO A 1117 37.15 19.44 17.97
CA PRO A 1117 36.80 18.26 17.18
C PRO A 1117 35.31 17.90 17.27
N ILE A 1118 34.69 17.60 16.13
CA ILE A 1118 33.31 17.09 16.08
C ILE A 1118 33.36 15.59 16.39
N ASP A 1119 33.31 15.28 17.68
CA ASP A 1119 33.25 13.91 18.18
C ASP A 1119 31.80 13.36 18.15
N SER A 1120 31.64 12.11 18.61
CA SER A 1120 30.33 11.46 18.69
C SER A 1120 29.32 12.28 19.52
N ARG A 1121 29.75 12.89 20.63
CA ARG A 1121 28.88 13.73 21.48
C ARG A 1121 28.40 14.97 20.75
N ALA A 1122 29.32 15.69 20.09
CA ALA A 1122 29.00 16.83 19.26
C ALA A 1122 28.00 16.44 18.15
N PHE A 1123 28.16 15.25 17.57
CA PHE A 1123 27.20 14.68 16.61
C PHE A 1123 25.82 14.44 17.21
N HIS A 1124 25.70 13.88 18.42
CA HIS A 1124 24.40 13.67 19.06
C HIS A 1124 23.72 15.00 19.45
N ILE A 1125 24.49 15.95 20.00
CA ILE A 1125 23.97 17.27 20.39
C ILE A 1125 23.43 18.01 19.16
N LYS A 1126 24.15 18.00 18.03
CA LYS A 1126 23.68 18.70 16.82
C LYS A 1126 22.38 18.10 16.27
N GLU A 1127 22.21 16.77 16.33
CA GLU A 1127 20.98 16.12 15.86
C GLU A 1127 19.78 16.49 16.75
N TRP A 1128 19.99 16.53 18.07
CA TRP A 1128 18.99 16.99 19.05
C TRP A 1128 18.62 18.48 18.85
N LEU A 1129 19.60 19.34 18.57
CA LEU A 1129 19.39 20.76 18.27
C LEU A 1129 18.57 20.94 16.98
N ARG A 1130 18.87 20.19 15.92
CA ARG A 1130 18.19 20.26 14.62
C ARG A 1130 16.73 19.85 14.70
N GLY A 1131 16.46 18.69 15.30
CA GLY A 1131 15.15 18.04 15.30
C GLY A 1131 14.78 17.37 13.97
N GLY A 1132 13.69 16.59 14.01
CA GLY A 1132 13.12 15.83 12.89
C GLY A 1132 13.69 14.42 12.73
N GLU A 1133 12.81 13.45 12.44
CA GLU A 1133 13.17 12.09 11.98
C GLU A 1133 13.21 12.05 10.44
N PHE A 1134 13.73 10.97 9.85
CA PHE A 1134 13.75 10.78 8.39
C PHE A 1134 12.35 10.89 7.74
N TYR A 1135 11.27 10.58 8.48
CA TYR A 1135 9.89 10.53 7.98
C TYR A 1135 8.91 11.51 8.66
N LYS A 1136 9.32 12.27 9.69
CA LYS A 1136 8.45 13.19 10.46
C LYS A 1136 9.15 14.47 10.86
N GLU A 1137 8.47 15.60 10.67
CA GLU A 1137 8.93 16.91 11.14
C GLU A 1137 8.65 17.08 12.65
N LYS A 1138 9.71 17.20 13.46
CA LYS A 1138 9.64 17.55 14.90
C LYS A 1138 10.57 18.73 15.15
N LYS A 1139 10.14 19.73 15.93
CA LYS A 1139 10.97 20.89 16.27
C LYS A 1139 12.14 20.48 17.17
N GLY A 1140 13.36 20.85 16.79
CA GLY A 1140 14.58 20.63 17.59
C GLY A 1140 14.80 21.70 18.66
N ALA A 1141 15.71 21.43 19.59
CA ALA A 1141 15.94 22.29 20.74
C ALA A 1141 16.56 23.66 20.39
N LEU A 1142 17.17 23.80 19.20
CA LEU A 1142 17.71 25.08 18.73
C LEU A 1142 16.62 26.17 18.64
N THR A 1143 15.37 25.78 18.42
CA THR A 1143 14.23 26.72 18.32
C THR A 1143 13.85 27.36 19.66
N PHE A 1144 14.34 26.86 20.78
CA PHE A 1144 14.14 27.45 22.10
C PHE A 1144 15.22 28.49 22.47
N ILE A 1145 16.33 28.53 21.72
CA ILE A 1145 17.44 29.44 21.99
C ILE A 1145 17.19 30.81 21.33
N PRO A 1146 17.36 31.94 22.05
CA PRO A 1146 17.29 33.27 21.48
C PRO A 1146 18.26 33.44 20.31
N LEU A 1147 17.76 34.00 19.21
CA LEU A 1147 18.53 34.20 17.98
C LEU A 1147 19.82 34.99 18.21
N GLU A 1148 19.77 36.02 19.06
CA GLU A 1148 20.91 36.87 19.38
C GLU A 1148 22.09 36.09 19.98
N GLU A 1149 21.80 35.10 20.85
CA GLU A 1149 22.83 34.25 21.46
C GLU A 1149 23.44 33.25 20.46
N ILE A 1150 22.64 32.75 19.52
CA ILE A 1150 23.14 31.89 18.43
C ILE A 1150 24.10 32.69 17.55
N TRP A 1151 23.71 33.90 17.13
CA TRP A 1151 24.54 34.72 16.25
C TRP A 1151 25.80 35.23 16.93
N LYS A 1152 25.70 35.67 18.20
CA LYS A 1152 26.87 36.05 19.00
C LYS A 1152 27.90 34.91 19.06
N TRP A 1153 27.44 33.67 19.27
CA TRP A 1153 28.32 32.51 19.26
C TRP A 1153 28.97 32.28 17.89
N VAL A 1154 28.25 32.42 16.78
CA VAL A 1154 28.86 32.27 15.44
C VAL A 1154 29.83 33.41 15.13
N ASP A 1155 29.49 34.65 15.47
CA ASP A 1155 30.28 35.85 15.17
C ASP A 1155 31.64 35.89 15.89
N GLU A 1156 31.78 35.18 17.02
CA GLU A 1156 33.05 35.02 17.74
C GLU A 1156 34.11 34.19 16.95
N ASP A 1157 33.68 33.24 16.13
CA ASP A 1157 34.56 32.42 15.27
C ASP A 1157 33.78 31.96 14.03
N VAL A 1158 33.58 32.91 13.13
CA VAL A 1158 32.83 32.70 11.89
C VAL A 1158 33.45 31.58 11.05
N GLU A 1159 34.78 31.43 11.09
CA GLU A 1159 35.50 30.47 10.27
C GLU A 1159 35.13 29.02 10.62
N ASN A 1160 35.04 28.69 11.91
CA ASN A 1160 34.74 27.33 12.35
C ASN A 1160 33.27 27.08 12.71
N ARG A 1161 32.49 28.12 13.05
CA ARG A 1161 31.13 27.95 13.59
C ARG A 1161 30.03 28.14 12.55
N ALA A 1162 30.23 28.98 11.53
CA ALA A 1162 29.18 29.30 10.58
C ALA A 1162 28.74 28.09 9.74
N TRP A 1163 29.70 27.36 9.16
CA TRP A 1163 29.40 26.15 8.38
C TRP A 1163 28.88 25.01 9.26
N TYR A 1164 29.38 24.94 10.50
CA TYR A 1164 28.96 23.90 11.44
C TYR A 1164 27.49 24.09 11.84
N LEU A 1165 27.07 25.32 12.17
CA LEU A 1165 25.67 25.66 12.42
C LEU A 1165 24.76 25.27 11.25
N ALA A 1166 25.23 25.43 10.00
CA ALA A 1166 24.49 25.05 8.80
C ALA A 1166 24.08 23.56 8.78
N THR A 1167 24.85 22.69 9.46
CA THR A 1167 24.56 21.24 9.53
C THR A 1167 23.38 20.88 10.44
N PHE A 1168 22.96 21.79 11.34
CA PHE A 1168 21.92 21.50 12.33
C PHE A 1168 20.90 22.62 12.56
N VAL A 1169 20.85 23.65 11.70
CA VAL A 1169 19.66 24.50 11.63
C VAL A 1169 18.44 23.68 11.17
N PRO A 1170 17.22 23.98 11.63
CA PRO A 1170 16.02 23.32 11.14
C PRO A 1170 15.91 23.40 9.62
N LYS A 1171 15.70 22.25 8.96
CA LYS A 1171 15.63 22.09 7.49
C LYS A 1171 14.31 22.60 6.88
N ILE A 1172 13.90 23.81 7.25
CA ILE A 1172 12.65 24.44 6.81
C ILE A 1172 12.97 25.83 6.25
N LEU A 1173 12.36 26.18 5.11
CA LEU A 1173 12.53 27.47 4.45
C LEU A 1173 11.16 28.13 4.21
N PHE A 1174 10.94 29.35 4.71
CA PHE A 1174 9.67 30.08 4.52
C PHE A 1174 9.83 31.60 4.64
N HIS A 1175 8.86 32.34 4.10
CA HIS A 1175 8.64 33.76 4.37
C HIS A 1175 7.41 33.91 5.28
N ARG A 1176 7.60 34.36 6.53
CA ARG A 1176 6.51 34.70 7.46
C ARG A 1176 6.91 35.95 8.24
N GLU A 1177 5.99 36.89 8.39
CA GLU A 1177 6.23 38.11 9.18
C GLU A 1177 6.28 37.82 10.68
N GLU A 1178 5.52 36.83 11.15
CA GLU A 1178 5.37 36.50 12.58
C GLU A 1178 6.46 35.55 13.12
N ASN A 1179 7.29 34.94 12.27
CA ASN A 1179 8.27 33.93 12.69
C ASN A 1179 9.58 34.05 11.89
N VAL A 1180 10.70 33.96 12.58
CA VAL A 1180 12.03 34.00 11.95
C VAL A 1180 12.40 32.64 11.36
N CYS A 1181 12.83 32.62 10.10
CA CYS A 1181 13.32 31.42 9.43
C CYS A 1181 14.83 31.28 9.61
N LEU A 1182 15.27 30.47 10.58
CA LEU A 1182 16.69 30.27 10.93
C LEU A 1182 17.61 29.98 9.74
N ALA A 1183 17.21 29.06 8.85
CA ALA A 1183 18.00 28.73 7.65
C ALA A 1183 18.17 29.92 6.70
N ARG A 1184 17.15 30.78 6.58
CA ARG A 1184 17.20 32.00 5.76
C ARG A 1184 18.12 33.05 6.39
N GLU A 1185 17.99 33.27 7.69
CA GLU A 1185 18.85 34.23 8.41
C GLU A 1185 20.33 33.82 8.40
N LEU A 1186 20.61 32.51 8.54
CA LEU A 1186 21.96 31.96 8.40
C LEU A 1186 22.55 32.31 7.02
N LEU A 1187 21.77 32.13 5.95
CA LEU A 1187 22.20 32.45 4.58
C LEU A 1187 22.35 33.95 4.37
N ILE A 1188 21.48 34.79 4.93
CA ILE A 1188 21.61 36.25 4.85
C ILE A 1188 22.95 36.70 5.46
N ARG A 1189 23.30 36.19 6.64
CA ARG A 1189 24.50 36.58 7.38
C ARG A 1189 25.79 35.99 6.81
N TYR A 1190 25.80 34.70 6.50
CA TYR A 1190 27.04 33.95 6.18
C TYR A 1190 26.99 33.21 4.85
N GLY A 1191 25.92 33.33 4.07
CA GLY A 1191 25.75 32.60 2.80
C GLY A 1191 26.66 33.07 1.66
N ASN A 1192 27.44 34.14 1.85
CA ASN A 1192 28.54 34.47 0.94
C ASN A 1192 29.67 33.41 1.00
N ARG A 1193 29.78 32.65 2.09
CA ARG A 1193 30.75 31.57 2.24
C ARG A 1193 30.23 30.26 1.65
N GLU A 1194 31.10 29.59 0.89
CA GLU A 1194 30.76 28.34 0.20
C GLU A 1194 30.57 27.14 1.15
N ASP A 1195 31.38 27.05 2.21
CA ASP A 1195 31.28 26.00 3.23
C ASP A 1195 29.92 26.00 3.96
N VAL A 1196 29.40 27.18 4.29
CA VAL A 1196 28.05 27.36 4.86
C VAL A 1196 26.99 26.86 3.90
N ARG A 1197 27.07 27.27 2.63
CA ARG A 1197 26.10 26.88 1.61
C ARG A 1197 26.07 25.36 1.42
N ARG A 1198 27.22 24.73 1.21
CA ARG A 1198 27.34 23.26 1.00
C ARG A 1198 26.82 22.45 2.19
N ASN A 1199 27.16 22.85 3.41
CA ASN A 1199 26.70 22.14 4.61
C ASN A 1199 25.19 22.28 4.85
N LEU A 1200 24.61 23.44 4.52
CA LEU A 1200 23.16 23.61 4.56
C LEU A 1200 22.46 22.73 3.51
N ILE A 1201 23.04 22.58 2.32
CA ILE A 1201 22.52 21.67 1.28
C ILE A 1201 22.51 20.22 1.80
N ALA A 1202 23.62 19.76 2.38
CA ALA A 1202 23.70 18.42 2.95
C ALA A 1202 22.64 18.17 4.04
N ASN A 1203 22.42 19.16 4.90
CA ASN A 1203 21.38 19.12 5.93
C ASN A 1203 19.97 18.99 5.32
N PHE A 1204 19.64 19.81 4.31
CA PHE A 1204 18.35 19.70 3.62
C PHE A 1204 18.18 18.39 2.85
N SER A 1205 19.27 17.74 2.41
CA SER A 1205 19.24 16.46 1.69
C SER A 1205 19.15 15.22 2.60
N THR A 1206 19.18 15.38 3.93
CA THR A 1206 19.06 14.27 4.88
C THR A 1206 17.58 13.99 5.19
N GLU A 1207 16.92 13.15 4.37
CA GLU A 1207 15.47 12.88 4.40
C GLU A 1207 15.11 11.47 3.88
N GLY A 1208 13.88 10.99 4.16
CA GLY A 1208 13.29 9.78 3.57
C GLY A 1208 11.99 10.08 2.82
N TRP A 1209 11.70 9.32 1.75
CA TRP A 1209 10.49 9.49 0.91
C TRP A 1209 9.94 8.13 0.44
N THR A 1210 8.79 8.15 -0.24
CA THR A 1210 8.20 6.98 -0.91
C THR A 1210 7.78 7.35 -2.34
N GLY A 1211 7.85 6.39 -3.27
CA GLY A 1211 7.60 6.62 -4.70
C GLY A 1211 8.86 7.05 -5.47
N SER A 1212 8.66 7.63 -6.67
CA SER A 1212 9.74 8.07 -7.55
C SER A 1212 10.65 9.12 -6.88
N ALA A 1213 11.93 8.81 -6.81
CA ALA A 1213 12.98 9.71 -6.32
C ALA A 1213 13.14 10.92 -7.24
N SER A 1214 13.06 10.74 -8.56
CA SER A 1214 13.16 11.84 -9.51
C SER A 1214 12.00 12.82 -9.35
N ALA A 1215 10.77 12.33 -9.14
CA ALA A 1215 9.61 13.16 -8.84
C ALA A 1215 9.72 13.89 -7.49
N HIS A 1216 10.27 13.24 -6.46
CA HIS A 1216 10.55 13.85 -5.15
C HIS A 1216 11.53 15.02 -5.28
N TYR A 1217 12.68 14.81 -5.92
CA TYR A 1217 13.67 15.86 -6.15
C TYR A 1217 13.14 16.96 -7.07
N GLN A 1218 12.32 16.62 -8.07
CA GLN A 1218 11.64 17.60 -8.94
C GLN A 1218 10.70 18.51 -8.13
N LYS A 1219 9.88 17.93 -7.23
CA LYS A 1219 9.01 18.71 -6.33
C LYS A 1219 9.82 19.65 -5.44
N LYS A 1220 10.96 19.17 -4.93
CA LYS A 1220 11.88 19.97 -4.10
C LYS A 1220 12.49 21.12 -4.88
N LYS A 1221 12.95 20.86 -6.12
CA LYS A 1221 13.42 21.89 -7.05
C LYS A 1221 12.34 22.93 -7.33
N GLU A 1222 11.11 22.51 -7.60
CA GLU A 1222 9.97 23.41 -7.84
C GLU A 1222 9.65 24.28 -6.62
N PHE A 1223 9.70 23.70 -5.41
CA PHE A 1223 9.55 24.44 -4.17
C PHE A 1223 10.62 25.54 -4.04
N LEU A 1224 11.90 25.21 -4.24
CA LEU A 1224 13.02 26.17 -4.16
C LEU A 1224 12.90 27.28 -5.22
N LEU A 1225 12.54 26.93 -6.46
CA LEU A 1225 12.33 27.90 -7.54
C LEU A 1225 11.13 28.81 -7.25
N LYS A 1226 10.06 28.30 -6.62
CA LYS A 1226 8.91 29.11 -6.19
C LYS A 1226 9.28 30.04 -5.03
N PHE A 1227 10.07 29.56 -4.08
CA PHE A 1227 10.60 30.36 -2.99
C PHE A 1227 11.46 31.52 -3.52
N LYS A 1228 12.40 31.21 -4.44
CA LYS A 1228 13.30 32.19 -5.09
C LYS A 1228 12.56 33.40 -5.70
N LYS A 1229 11.36 33.21 -6.25
CA LYS A 1229 10.57 34.30 -6.87
C LYS A 1229 10.22 35.45 -5.91
N LYS A 1230 10.20 35.19 -4.60
CA LYS A 1230 9.87 36.18 -3.55
C LYS A 1230 11.09 36.60 -2.74
N GLU A 1231 12.28 36.07 -3.05
CA GLU A 1231 13.50 36.36 -2.30
C GLU A 1231 14.24 37.55 -2.93
N THR A 1232 14.79 38.42 -2.09
CA THR A 1232 15.54 39.61 -2.49
C THR A 1232 17.00 39.56 -2.06
N ASN A 1233 17.37 38.70 -1.10
CA ASN A 1233 18.75 38.57 -0.65
C ASN A 1233 19.59 37.70 -1.60
N GLN A 1234 20.73 38.24 -2.07
CA GLN A 1234 21.59 37.57 -3.04
C GLN A 1234 22.22 36.27 -2.53
N ASN A 1235 22.65 36.21 -1.26
CA ASN A 1235 23.26 35.00 -0.70
C ASN A 1235 22.27 33.82 -0.66
N VAL A 1236 21.00 34.11 -0.35
CA VAL A 1236 19.92 33.11 -0.36
C VAL A 1236 19.65 32.64 -1.79
N ILE A 1237 19.63 33.58 -2.76
CA ILE A 1237 19.46 33.27 -4.18
C ILE A 1237 20.59 32.38 -4.70
N ASP A 1238 21.83 32.66 -4.32
CA ASP A 1238 23.01 31.89 -4.73
C ASP A 1238 22.97 30.47 -4.18
N TRP A 1239 22.61 30.30 -2.90
CA TRP A 1239 22.38 28.97 -2.31
C TRP A 1239 21.29 28.18 -3.02
N ILE A 1240 20.16 28.84 -3.35
CA ILE A 1240 19.09 28.19 -4.12
C ILE A 1240 19.60 27.72 -5.48
N ASN A 1241 20.38 28.56 -6.19
CA ASN A 1241 20.93 28.18 -7.50
C ASN A 1241 21.86 26.97 -7.38
N GLU A 1242 22.75 26.96 -6.38
CA GLU A 1242 23.66 25.86 -6.10
C GLU A 1242 22.89 24.57 -5.78
N TYR A 1243 21.88 24.65 -4.91
CA TYR A 1243 21.09 23.47 -4.56
C TYR A 1243 20.24 22.97 -5.74
N VAL A 1244 19.68 23.87 -6.53
CA VAL A 1244 18.96 23.50 -7.76
C VAL A 1244 19.87 22.77 -8.74
N SER A 1245 21.14 23.19 -8.87
CA SER A 1245 22.13 22.50 -9.71
C SER A 1245 22.40 21.07 -9.22
N ILE A 1246 22.54 20.88 -7.92
CA ILE A 1246 22.72 19.53 -7.33
C ILE A 1246 21.46 18.68 -7.51
N LEU A 1247 20.28 19.26 -7.30
CA LEU A 1247 19.02 18.56 -7.53
C LEU A 1247 18.87 18.17 -9.01
N ASP A 1248 19.38 18.94 -9.96
CA ASP A 1248 19.40 18.55 -11.36
C ASP A 1248 20.24 17.29 -11.61
N GLU A 1249 21.41 17.18 -10.98
CA GLU A 1249 22.24 15.97 -11.03
C GLU A 1249 21.56 14.77 -10.34
N GLU A 1250 20.94 14.98 -9.18
CA GLU A 1250 20.23 13.92 -8.45
C GLU A 1250 18.96 13.47 -9.18
N ILE A 1251 18.24 14.38 -9.84
CA ILE A 1251 17.11 14.04 -10.73
C ILE A 1251 17.62 13.19 -11.89
N GLU A 1252 18.77 13.51 -12.48
CA GLU A 1252 19.37 12.72 -13.55
C GLU A 1252 19.75 11.31 -13.06
N ARG A 1253 20.47 11.20 -11.94
CA ARG A 1253 20.84 9.91 -11.33
C ARG A 1253 19.61 9.09 -10.95
N ALA A 1254 18.61 9.73 -10.35
CA ALA A 1254 17.35 9.07 -9.98
C ALA A 1254 16.62 8.54 -11.21
N LYS A 1255 16.52 9.32 -12.29
CA LYS A 1255 15.94 8.83 -13.56
C LYS A 1255 16.69 7.62 -14.11
N ILE A 1256 18.02 7.66 -14.08
CA ILE A 1256 18.86 6.53 -14.51
C ILE A 1256 18.56 5.29 -13.67
N GLY A 1257 18.51 5.44 -12.34
CA GLY A 1257 18.21 4.35 -11.40
C GLY A 1257 16.79 3.80 -11.58
N GLU A 1258 15.79 4.68 -11.68
CA GLU A 1258 14.39 4.31 -11.91
C GLU A 1258 14.21 3.53 -13.22
N GLU A 1259 14.83 3.97 -14.33
CA GLU A 1259 14.79 3.22 -15.58
C GLU A 1259 15.51 1.86 -15.51
N ARG A 1260 16.48 1.71 -14.60
CA ARG A 1260 17.19 0.43 -14.35
C ARG A 1260 16.40 -0.52 -13.44
N GLU A 1261 15.66 0.00 -12.47
CA GLU A 1261 15.02 -0.78 -11.40
C GLU A 1261 13.51 -1.02 -11.59
N VAL A 1262 12.78 -0.06 -12.19
CA VAL A 1262 11.31 -0.13 -12.27
C VAL A 1262 10.85 -1.27 -13.18
N PHE A 1263 9.94 -2.12 -12.68
CA PHE A 1263 9.01 -2.91 -13.48
C PHE A 1263 7.60 -2.74 -12.95
#